data_AF-A0A401H0S7-F1
#
_entry.id   AF-A0A401H0S7-F1
#
_cell.length_a   1.000
_cell.length_b   1.000
_cell.length_c   1.000
_cell.angle_alpha   90.00
_cell.angle_beta   90.00
_cell.angle_gamma   90.00
#
_symmetry.space_group_name_H-M   'P 1'
#
loop_
_entity.id
_entity.type
_entity.pdbx_description
1 polymer ?
#
loop_
_entity_poly.entity_id
_entity_poly.type
_entity_poly.pdbx_seq_one_letter_code
_entity_poly.pdbx_strand_id
1 'polypeptide(L)'
;MSRRNRPTAFEVSFPEEAKEGPSRPGGLLAGHGAPKRKSPSADTINSEGKRQKIAQLAQDSRSAALPPPEVCYVPQPRDIKERKDFVVLGEDTDDEYEGTESKPIRVLSDFCIFDPKHGLQVVSLDLLDAGDYVGHFEAAGFVSPLFLNEEDAGQEDGIDDDEPASSLQRLRTSAVFRYTIDYAKVDDPVYIETQFGWYVLQEPSAVYRHSFLDFYERHRLLQIIISAAAENPLWTYQDFTDCYIGMHDQYLNRRLDETDIYSIIPQLRPALEDCEGGAELTAVPMIQHLFRGQKLAFTKHLDRAHAHPVTRHDLVGNIDLDVLRPEKQNRTHVTPLIDQLAAGFFQEHLEVVGPPPKVPSKHVLRQREHQARLQLFQLMEKTMQEKSKPIFHRSQRLHDEYWHAVSVNGEDYYVGEVIVTVAGAYHQRAEAELPDDLESLPDTATIADFFWFAQIVYINQKRKQLHVQWFEHSSQTFLQEISDPQELFAFNSCSDIDIDLVVGKVDVHWCIPRSTELPATEFYCNLLYDDNNASFTTVNQPNTAHTKNMLPPHNCSVCLLSAQQMEDQSWRKINDGIVHLGITYHIEDYVLVKTEDGPADIGQILDMHFSTTARQYESATITLRLLGRISNIIDLCPSDVMKDEHHLFLTDEKVTIPVELLLRRCSILHFDAIKDLSMWLSISPFHFFVRYHFVSPRPRKWVENTLLTFNDVHLCKECYKEDKKQMNIRKKFFIAARQKPLKAFDPFGGVGAFGLGMEEAGCLKMVHAVEISPSAAETLK
;
A
#
# COMPACT_ATOMS: atom_id res chain seq x y z
N MET A 1 19.29 17.17 -46.50
CA MET A 1 18.27 16.16 -46.17
C MET A 1 17.49 16.69 -44.98
N SER A 2 16.22 17.04 -45.19
CA SER A 2 15.36 17.67 -44.18
C SER A 2 15.04 16.69 -43.05
N ARG A 3 15.15 17.14 -41.79
CA ARG A 3 14.76 16.37 -40.60
C ARG A 3 13.26 16.10 -40.68
N ARG A 4 12.86 14.83 -40.74
CA ARG A 4 11.47 14.42 -40.51
C ARG A 4 11.17 14.62 -39.03
N ASN A 5 10.42 15.66 -38.69
CA ASN A 5 9.76 15.75 -37.39
C ASN A 5 8.75 14.61 -37.32
N ARG A 6 8.89 13.75 -36.31
CA ARG A 6 7.81 12.85 -35.90
C ARG A 6 6.84 13.69 -35.06
N PRO A 7 5.52 13.51 -35.22
CA PRO A 7 4.55 14.25 -34.44
C PRO A 7 4.69 13.90 -32.96
N THR A 8 4.46 14.89 -32.08
CA THR A 8 4.42 14.66 -30.63
C THR A 8 3.16 13.86 -30.25
N ALA A 9 3.13 13.26 -29.06
CA ALA A 9 1.91 12.59 -28.57
C ALA A 9 0.72 13.55 -28.56
N PHE A 10 0.94 14.82 -28.20
CA PHE A 10 -0.06 15.88 -28.29
C PHE A 10 -0.56 16.10 -29.73
N GLU A 11 0.32 16.16 -30.74
CA GLU A 11 -0.08 16.34 -32.15
C GLU A 11 -0.82 15.12 -32.73
N VAL A 12 -0.60 13.92 -32.17
CA VAL A 12 -1.31 12.69 -32.56
C VAL A 12 -2.67 12.60 -31.88
N SER A 13 -2.75 12.94 -30.59
CA SER A 13 -3.96 12.84 -29.78
C SER A 13 -4.90 14.04 -29.94
N PHE A 14 -4.36 15.23 -30.24
CA PHE A 14 -5.08 16.52 -30.29
C PHE A 14 -4.70 17.32 -31.55
N PRO A 15 -5.05 16.80 -32.76
CA PRO A 15 -4.58 17.35 -34.03
C PRO A 15 -5.25 18.67 -34.42
N GLU A 16 -6.37 19.03 -33.81
CA GLU A 16 -7.07 20.31 -34.03
C GLU A 16 -6.46 21.40 -33.15
N GLU A 17 -6.19 21.10 -31.88
CA GLU A 17 -5.59 22.01 -30.89
C GLU A 17 -4.14 22.37 -31.24
N ALA A 18 -3.37 21.43 -31.80
CA ALA A 18 -2.00 21.69 -32.25
C ALA A 18 -1.91 22.74 -33.39
N LYS A 19 -3.03 23.04 -34.08
CA LYS A 19 -3.08 24.05 -35.15
C LYS A 19 -3.35 25.46 -34.60
N GLU A 20 -3.88 25.59 -33.39
CA GLU A 20 -4.22 26.86 -32.77
C GLU A 20 -3.12 27.25 -31.77
N GLY A 21 -2.14 28.04 -32.23
CA GLY A 21 -1.03 28.48 -31.40
C GLY A 21 -1.45 29.39 -30.23
N PRO A 22 -0.66 29.49 -29.15
CA PRO A 22 -1.10 30.13 -27.91
C PRO A 22 -1.19 31.66 -28.02
N SER A 23 -2.36 32.19 -27.71
CA SER A 23 -2.64 33.62 -27.49
C SER A 23 -2.29 34.01 -26.05
N ARG A 24 -1.40 35.00 -25.90
CA ARG A 24 -1.02 35.60 -24.59
C ARG A 24 -2.12 36.52 -24.05
N PRO A 25 -2.29 36.56 -22.72
CA PRO A 25 -2.18 37.82 -21.96
C PRO A 25 -1.41 37.59 -20.63
N GLY A 26 -0.72 38.53 -19.97
CA GLY A 26 -0.90 39.96 -19.81
C GLY A 26 -1.15 40.24 -18.32
N GLY A 27 -0.13 40.63 -17.55
CA GLY A 27 -0.20 40.75 -16.08
C GLY A 27 -0.81 42.05 -15.55
N LEU A 28 -1.05 42.10 -14.22
CA LEU A 28 -0.59 43.12 -13.25
C LEU A 28 -1.38 43.05 -11.90
N LEU A 29 -0.61 42.93 -10.81
CA LEU A 29 -0.64 43.67 -9.53
C LEU A 29 -1.86 43.66 -8.56
N ALA A 30 -1.56 43.10 -7.38
CA ALA A 30 -1.53 43.74 -6.05
C ALA A 30 -2.80 43.89 -5.19
N GLY A 31 -2.75 43.28 -3.99
CA GLY A 31 -2.63 44.07 -2.75
C GLY A 31 -3.62 43.79 -1.61
N HIS A 32 -3.05 43.42 -0.45
CA HIS A 32 -3.56 43.62 0.93
C HIS A 32 -4.79 42.79 1.37
N GLY A 33 -4.87 42.21 2.57
CA GLY A 33 -4.03 42.20 3.76
C GLY A 33 -4.76 41.45 4.87
N ALA A 34 -4.02 40.74 5.74
CA ALA A 34 -4.55 40.09 6.94
C ALA A 34 -5.17 41.12 7.92
N PRO A 35 -6.11 40.71 8.80
CA PRO A 35 -5.66 40.54 10.19
C PRO A 35 -6.40 39.51 11.07
N LYS A 36 -5.58 38.83 11.89
CA LYS A 36 -5.68 38.64 13.36
C LYS A 36 -6.80 37.81 13.99
N ARG A 37 -6.38 36.61 14.40
CA ARG A 37 -6.80 35.84 15.59
C ARG A 37 -6.93 36.70 16.87
N LYS A 38 -7.99 36.44 17.64
CA LYS A 38 -8.03 36.54 19.11
C LYS A 38 -8.92 35.42 19.68
N SER A 39 -8.34 34.60 20.54
CA SER A 39 -8.96 33.73 21.55
C SER A 39 -8.51 34.26 22.94
N PRO A 40 -8.83 33.65 24.10
CA PRO A 40 -9.94 32.78 24.53
C PRO A 40 -10.53 33.18 25.93
N SER A 41 -11.60 32.50 26.37
CA SER A 41 -11.88 32.16 27.79
C SER A 41 -12.95 31.06 27.81
N ALA A 42 -12.66 29.79 28.10
CA ALA A 42 -12.43 29.19 29.42
C ALA A 42 -13.68 29.29 30.34
N ASP A 43 -14.39 28.16 30.50
CA ASP A 43 -14.94 27.71 31.79
C ASP A 43 -15.30 26.20 31.74
N THR A 44 -14.33 25.42 32.24
CA THR A 44 -14.39 24.30 33.20
C THR A 44 -15.72 23.62 33.63
N ILE A 45 -15.70 22.28 33.54
CA ILE A 45 -15.76 21.27 34.65
C ILE A 45 -17.02 20.37 34.85
N ASN A 46 -16.67 19.07 35.02
CA ASN A 46 -17.33 17.90 35.64
C ASN A 46 -18.41 17.15 34.85
N SER A 47 -18.24 15.89 34.44
CA SER A 47 -17.64 14.66 35.02
C SER A 47 -18.53 13.89 36.01
N GLU A 48 -18.49 12.56 35.85
CA GLU A 48 -19.07 11.47 36.65
C GLU A 48 -20.58 11.20 36.45
N GLY A 49 -21.06 9.97 36.26
CA GLY A 49 -20.45 8.64 36.31
C GLY A 49 -21.51 7.58 36.65
N LYS A 50 -21.20 6.32 36.29
CA LYS A 50 -21.67 5.05 36.89
C LYS A 50 -23.04 4.45 36.51
N ARG A 51 -22.90 3.49 35.58
CA ARG A 51 -23.44 2.11 35.62
C ARG A 51 -23.54 1.48 37.04
N GLN A 52 -24.61 0.68 37.22
CA GLN A 52 -24.79 -0.59 37.99
C GLN A 52 -26.24 -0.61 38.53
N LYS A 53 -27.04 -1.68 38.59
CA LYS A 53 -26.91 -3.14 38.36
C LYS A 53 -28.31 -3.77 38.62
N ILE A 54 -28.51 -5.01 38.14
CA ILE A 54 -29.38 -6.09 38.71
C ILE A 54 -30.89 -5.92 38.46
N ALA A 55 -31.52 -6.67 37.54
CA ALA A 55 -31.79 -8.11 37.52
C ALA A 55 -32.76 -8.60 38.62
N GLN A 56 -34.05 -8.72 38.27
CA GLN A 56 -34.95 -9.82 38.67
C GLN A 56 -36.35 -9.54 38.12
N LEU A 57 -36.80 -10.35 37.16
CA LEU A 57 -37.97 -11.21 37.32
C LEU A 57 -38.19 -11.98 36.02
N ALA A 58 -38.10 -13.30 36.17
CA ALA A 58 -38.30 -14.29 35.14
C ALA A 58 -39.79 -14.45 34.83
N GLN A 59 -40.02 -14.89 33.59
CA GLN A 59 -41.11 -15.78 33.17
C GLN A 59 -42.53 -15.31 33.45
N ASP A 60 -43.18 -14.79 32.40
CA ASP A 60 -44.29 -15.49 31.77
C ASP A 60 -44.79 -14.71 30.54
N SER A 61 -45.33 -15.45 29.57
CA SER A 61 -46.17 -14.99 28.44
C SER A 61 -45.51 -15.01 27.06
N ARG A 62 -45.69 -16.13 26.36
CA ARG A 62 -45.78 -16.18 24.90
C ARG A 62 -46.95 -15.29 24.47
N SER A 63 -46.66 -14.16 23.83
CA SER A 63 -47.64 -13.33 23.12
C SER A 63 -46.96 -12.72 21.90
N ALA A 64 -47.63 -12.85 20.76
CA ALA A 64 -47.45 -12.20 19.46
C ALA A 64 -46.12 -11.46 19.21
N ALA A 65 -45.36 -11.95 18.21
CA ALA A 65 -44.27 -11.18 17.63
C ALA A 65 -44.78 -9.80 17.18
N LEU A 66 -44.33 -8.76 17.87
CA LEU A 66 -44.42 -7.38 17.39
C LEU A 66 -43.63 -7.29 16.07
N PRO A 67 -44.08 -6.49 15.08
CA PRO A 67 -43.24 -6.15 13.95
C PRO A 67 -41.94 -5.52 14.47
N PRO A 68 -40.80 -5.73 13.78
CA PRO A 68 -39.53 -5.14 14.20
C PRO A 68 -39.69 -3.61 14.32
N PRO A 69 -38.98 -2.96 15.27
CA PRO A 69 -39.06 -1.52 15.44
C PRO A 69 -38.68 -0.84 14.13
N GLU A 70 -39.55 0.03 13.63
CA GLU A 70 -39.27 0.86 12.45
C GLU A 70 -38.02 1.71 12.74
N VAL A 71 -36.99 1.54 11.91
CA VAL A 71 -35.74 2.29 12.03
C VAL A 71 -36.02 3.73 11.58
N CYS A 72 -35.76 4.71 12.45
CA CYS A 72 -35.97 6.14 12.15
C CYS A 72 -34.66 6.92 12.13
N TYR A 73 -34.57 7.90 11.24
CA TYR A 73 -33.50 8.89 11.21
C TYR A 73 -33.60 9.82 12.44
N VAL A 74 -32.46 10.08 13.07
CA VAL A 74 -32.34 11.03 14.18
C VAL A 74 -31.62 12.29 13.68
N PRO A 75 -32.29 13.45 13.57
CA PRO A 75 -31.68 14.68 13.11
C PRO A 75 -30.49 15.08 13.97
N GLN A 76 -29.37 15.43 13.34
CA GLN A 76 -28.19 15.89 14.06
C GLN A 76 -28.23 17.42 14.21
N PRO A 77 -27.69 17.99 15.30
CA PRO A 77 -27.66 19.45 15.49
C PRO A 77 -26.94 20.24 14.38
N ARG A 78 -26.05 19.55 13.65
CA ARG A 78 -25.27 20.10 12.52
C ARG A 78 -25.97 19.95 11.16
N ASP A 79 -27.17 19.38 11.10
CA ASP A 79 -27.91 19.22 9.85
C ASP A 79 -28.34 20.59 9.32
N ILE A 80 -27.67 21.08 8.28
CA ILE A 80 -28.04 22.31 7.59
C ILE A 80 -29.15 21.97 6.59
N LYS A 81 -30.28 22.69 6.63
CA LYS A 81 -31.36 22.47 5.66
C LYS A 81 -30.98 23.10 4.32
N GLU A 82 -31.10 22.33 3.24
CA GLU A 82 -30.83 22.77 1.87
C GLU A 82 -31.68 23.99 1.47
N ARG A 83 -31.04 24.99 0.87
CA ARG A 83 -31.63 26.24 0.37
C ARG A 83 -30.92 26.67 -0.92
N LYS A 84 -31.55 27.58 -1.67
CA LYS A 84 -31.03 28.08 -2.95
C LYS A 84 -29.64 28.72 -2.84
N ASP A 85 -29.34 29.34 -1.70
CA ASP A 85 -28.10 30.09 -1.41
C ASP A 85 -27.07 29.26 -0.61
N PHE A 86 -27.26 27.94 -0.53
CA PHE A 86 -26.32 27.05 0.16
C PHE A 86 -25.05 26.84 -0.67
N VAL A 87 -23.91 27.26 -0.13
CA VAL A 87 -22.56 27.11 -0.70
C VAL A 87 -21.84 26.00 0.04
N VAL A 88 -21.28 25.03 -0.71
CA VAL A 88 -20.44 23.98 -0.16
C VAL A 88 -19.01 24.50 0.01
N LEU A 89 -18.36 24.17 1.14
CA LEU A 89 -16.94 24.50 1.31
C LEU A 89 -16.10 23.85 0.20
N GLY A 90 -15.28 24.64 -0.50
CA GLY A 90 -14.47 24.17 -1.64
C GLY A 90 -15.12 24.34 -3.02
N GLU A 91 -16.36 24.85 -3.09
CA GLU A 91 -17.05 25.16 -4.36
C GLU A 91 -16.65 26.58 -4.83
N ASP A 92 -16.06 26.71 -6.02
CA ASP A 92 -15.72 28.02 -6.61
C ASP A 92 -16.99 28.76 -7.05
N THR A 93 -17.24 29.94 -6.47
CA THR A 93 -18.48 30.70 -6.68
C THR A 93 -18.51 31.53 -7.96
N ASP A 94 -17.42 31.55 -8.73
CA ASP A 94 -17.26 32.38 -9.94
C ASP A 94 -17.68 31.64 -11.23
N ASP A 95 -18.04 30.36 -11.14
CA ASP A 95 -18.69 29.61 -12.21
C ASP A 95 -20.17 30.04 -12.31
N GLU A 96 -20.42 31.24 -12.82
CA GLU A 96 -21.76 31.66 -13.23
C GLU A 96 -22.26 30.69 -14.32
N TYR A 97 -23.10 29.72 -13.93
CA TYR A 97 -23.84 28.87 -14.85
C TYR A 97 -24.68 29.77 -15.78
N GLU A 98 -24.18 30.06 -17.00
CA GLU A 98 -24.91 30.82 -18.02
C GLU A 98 -26.11 30.00 -18.53
N GLY A 99 -27.20 30.02 -17.76
CA GLY A 99 -28.45 29.34 -18.06
C GLY A 99 -29.27 29.21 -16.79
N THR A 100 -30.44 29.85 -16.74
CA THR A 100 -31.29 29.95 -15.54
C THR A 100 -31.89 28.63 -15.02
N GLU A 101 -31.38 27.45 -15.39
CA GLU A 101 -32.01 26.15 -15.09
C GLU A 101 -31.07 24.98 -14.71
N SER A 102 -29.73 25.08 -14.72
CA SER A 102 -28.87 23.95 -14.31
C SER A 102 -28.62 23.92 -12.80
N LYS A 103 -29.04 22.84 -12.13
CA LYS A 103 -28.76 22.58 -10.71
C LYS A 103 -27.30 22.10 -10.53
N PRO A 104 -26.58 22.51 -9.47
CA PRO A 104 -25.24 22.00 -9.16
C PRO A 104 -25.26 20.50 -8.88
N ILE A 105 -24.16 19.80 -9.19
CA ILE A 105 -23.95 18.39 -8.87
C ILE A 105 -22.93 18.30 -7.73
N ARG A 106 -23.27 17.61 -6.65
CA ARG A 106 -22.48 17.49 -5.41
C ARG A 106 -22.39 16.04 -4.98
N VAL A 107 -21.52 15.71 -4.03
CA VAL A 107 -21.45 14.37 -3.42
C VAL A 107 -22.16 14.39 -2.06
N LEU A 108 -22.87 13.30 -1.74
CA LEU A 108 -23.50 13.07 -0.45
C LEU A 108 -23.05 11.73 0.13
N SER A 109 -22.23 11.77 1.19
CA SER A 109 -21.71 10.60 1.92
C SER A 109 -22.32 10.49 3.33
N ASP A 110 -22.14 9.35 3.99
CA ASP A 110 -22.85 8.98 5.24
C ASP A 110 -24.37 9.28 5.16
N PHE A 111 -24.96 8.95 4.01
CA PHE A 111 -26.31 9.39 3.69
C PHE A 111 -27.37 8.46 4.28
N CYS A 112 -28.53 9.03 4.61
CA CYS A 112 -29.72 8.33 5.04
C CYS A 112 -30.94 8.94 4.39
N ILE A 113 -31.84 8.11 3.85
CA ILE A 113 -33.09 8.56 3.22
C ILE A 113 -34.26 8.20 4.12
N PHE A 114 -35.13 9.18 4.37
CA PHE A 114 -36.23 9.04 5.32
C PHE A 114 -37.46 9.85 4.91
N ASP A 115 -38.62 9.47 5.44
CA ASP A 115 -39.86 10.18 5.28
C ASP A 115 -40.16 11.07 6.53
N PRO A 116 -40.06 12.41 6.43
CA PRO A 116 -40.34 13.31 7.52
C PRO A 116 -41.82 13.45 7.85
N LYS A 117 -42.74 12.99 6.99
CA LYS A 117 -44.19 12.96 7.28
C LYS A 117 -44.58 11.71 8.06
N HIS A 118 -43.79 10.63 7.97
CA HIS A 118 -44.00 9.37 8.68
C HIS A 118 -42.95 9.16 9.79
N GLY A 119 -42.80 10.15 10.67
CA GLY A 119 -41.96 9.99 11.88
C GLY A 119 -40.47 9.83 11.61
N LEU A 120 -39.95 10.37 10.49
CA LEU A 120 -38.56 10.23 10.06
C LEU A 120 -38.16 8.75 9.84
N GLN A 121 -39.12 7.90 9.48
CA GLN A 121 -38.86 6.51 9.15
C GLN A 121 -37.87 6.41 7.99
N VAL A 122 -36.88 5.53 8.13
CA VAL A 122 -35.93 5.21 7.07
C VAL A 122 -36.66 4.42 5.97
N VAL A 123 -36.48 4.81 4.71
CA VAL A 123 -37.24 4.29 3.57
C VAL A 123 -36.34 3.94 2.39
N SER A 124 -36.69 2.90 1.63
CA SER A 124 -35.99 2.56 0.37
C SER A 124 -36.31 3.57 -0.72
N LEU A 125 -35.33 3.84 -1.58
CA LEU A 125 -35.50 4.62 -2.82
C LEU A 125 -36.50 3.99 -3.80
N ASP A 126 -36.71 2.67 -3.76
CA ASP A 126 -37.73 1.97 -4.57
C ASP A 126 -39.13 2.56 -4.41
N LEU A 127 -39.42 3.16 -3.25
CA LEU A 127 -40.73 3.73 -2.97
C LEU A 127 -41.00 5.02 -3.77
N LEU A 128 -39.99 5.61 -4.42
CA LEU A 128 -40.19 6.72 -5.36
C LEU A 128 -40.90 6.27 -6.64
N ASP A 129 -40.69 5.01 -7.06
CA ASP A 129 -41.28 4.45 -8.28
C ASP A 129 -42.58 3.67 -8.00
N ALA A 130 -42.85 3.38 -6.73
CA ALA A 130 -44.10 2.75 -6.32
C ALA A 130 -45.25 3.75 -6.49
N GLY A 131 -45.95 3.71 -7.63
CA GLY A 131 -47.05 4.64 -8.00
C GLY A 131 -48.25 4.73 -7.03
N ASP A 132 -48.23 3.96 -5.94
CA ASP A 132 -49.22 3.99 -4.85
C ASP A 132 -48.74 4.80 -3.61
N TYR A 133 -47.49 5.27 -3.58
CA TYR A 133 -46.90 5.98 -2.43
C TYR A 133 -46.64 7.47 -2.73
N VAL A 134 -47.38 8.36 -2.07
CA VAL A 134 -47.17 9.83 -2.14
C VAL A 134 -46.23 10.26 -1.00
N GLY A 135 -45.01 9.74 -1.04
CA GLY A 135 -43.95 10.02 -0.07
C GLY A 135 -43.31 11.37 -0.29
N HIS A 136 -42.95 12.08 0.78
CA HIS A 136 -42.02 13.20 0.70
C HIS A 136 -40.70 12.70 1.27
N PHE A 137 -39.73 12.33 0.45
CA PHE A 137 -38.47 11.81 0.97
C PHE A 137 -37.43 12.91 1.10
N GLU A 138 -36.62 12.84 2.14
CA GLU A 138 -35.45 13.70 2.32
C GLU A 138 -34.23 12.83 2.58
N ALA A 139 -33.06 13.30 2.17
CA ALA A 139 -31.78 12.70 2.47
C ALA A 139 -31.02 13.57 3.49
N ALA A 140 -30.19 12.96 4.31
CA ALA A 140 -29.21 13.68 5.13
C ALA A 140 -27.86 12.97 5.14
N GLY A 141 -26.77 13.73 4.98
CA GLY A 141 -25.41 13.21 4.82
C GLY A 141 -24.37 14.33 4.85
N PHE A 142 -23.09 13.99 4.80
CA PHE A 142 -22.02 14.96 4.56
C PHE A 142 -22.00 15.34 3.09
N VAL A 143 -21.85 16.64 2.81
CA VAL A 143 -21.83 17.19 1.45
C VAL A 143 -20.44 17.72 1.10
N SER A 144 -20.00 17.44 -0.12
CA SER A 144 -18.76 17.94 -0.72
C SER A 144 -18.99 18.30 -2.21
N PRO A 145 -18.14 19.16 -2.82
CA PRO A 145 -18.18 19.37 -4.26
C PRO A 145 -17.84 18.06 -5.01
N LEU A 146 -18.37 17.90 -6.22
CA LEU A 146 -18.01 16.78 -7.10
C LEU A 146 -16.70 17.11 -7.80
N PHE A 147 -15.60 16.48 -7.39
CA PHE A 147 -14.35 16.51 -8.13
C PHE A 147 -14.44 15.54 -9.31
N LEU A 148 -14.04 15.98 -10.50
CA LEU A 148 -14.20 15.21 -11.75
C LEU A 148 -13.20 14.04 -11.89
N ASN A 149 -12.20 13.93 -11.00
CA ASN A 149 -11.22 12.85 -11.02
C ASN A 149 -10.68 12.50 -9.62
N GLU A 150 -10.32 11.24 -9.38
CA GLU A 150 -9.75 10.73 -8.12
C GLU A 150 -8.35 11.32 -7.82
N GLU A 151 -7.60 11.72 -8.84
CA GLU A 151 -6.32 12.44 -8.67
C GLU A 151 -6.48 13.82 -8.00
N ASP A 152 -7.61 14.50 -8.23
CA ASP A 152 -7.92 15.77 -7.53
C ASP A 152 -8.41 15.52 -6.09
N ALA A 153 -8.93 14.32 -5.81
CA ALA A 153 -9.27 13.92 -4.43
C ALA A 153 -8.01 13.57 -3.59
N GLY A 154 -6.93 13.09 -4.24
CA GLY A 154 -5.66 12.73 -3.58
C GLY A 154 -4.66 13.89 -3.41
N GLN A 155 -4.90 15.06 -4.00
CA GLN A 155 -4.05 16.25 -3.76
C GLN A 155 -4.26 16.89 -2.38
N GLU A 156 -5.25 16.40 -1.62
CA GLU A 156 -5.47 16.74 -0.21
C GLU A 156 -4.99 15.64 0.76
N ASP A 157 -4.03 14.79 0.37
CA ASP A 157 -3.28 13.88 1.28
C ASP A 157 -2.46 14.63 2.37
N GLY A 158 -2.64 15.95 2.50
CA GLY A 158 -2.22 16.76 3.64
C GLY A 158 -3.30 16.97 4.70
N ILE A 159 -4.49 16.37 4.56
CA ILE A 159 -5.47 16.27 5.64
C ILE A 159 -5.07 15.04 6.45
N ASP A 160 -4.23 15.26 7.47
CA ASP A 160 -4.02 14.29 8.54
C ASP A 160 -5.39 13.74 9.00
N ASP A 161 -5.52 12.43 9.19
CA ASP A 161 -6.67 11.77 9.84
C ASP A 161 -7.02 12.35 11.24
N ASP A 162 -6.20 13.29 11.74
CA ASP A 162 -6.34 14.03 12.99
C ASP A 162 -7.04 15.42 12.84
N GLU A 163 -7.39 15.88 11.63
CA GLU A 163 -8.29 17.03 11.45
C GLU A 163 -9.72 16.62 11.87
N PRO A 164 -10.34 17.29 12.87
CA PRO A 164 -11.63 16.85 13.38
C PRO A 164 -12.69 16.91 12.27
N ALA A 165 -13.53 15.87 12.18
CA ALA A 165 -14.76 15.75 11.36
C ALA A 165 -15.79 16.92 11.48
N SER A 166 -15.37 18.01 12.14
CA SER A 166 -15.98 19.33 12.21
C SER A 166 -15.80 20.21 10.97
N SER A 167 -14.91 19.86 10.02
CA SER A 167 -14.71 20.63 8.78
C SER A 167 -15.74 20.30 7.68
N LEU A 168 -16.27 19.07 7.63
CA LEU A 168 -17.28 18.66 6.64
C LEU A 168 -18.69 19.14 7.02
N GLN A 169 -19.36 19.81 6.07
CA GLN A 169 -20.74 20.27 6.24
C GLN A 169 -21.71 19.08 6.17
N ARG A 170 -22.64 18.98 7.12
CA ARG A 170 -23.74 18.01 7.05
C ARG A 170 -24.99 18.70 6.49
N LEU A 171 -25.54 18.14 5.43
CA LEU A 171 -26.70 18.66 4.73
C LEU A 171 -27.91 17.75 4.96
N ARG A 172 -29.08 18.35 5.17
CA ARG A 172 -30.38 17.72 5.02
C ARG A 172 -31.06 18.31 3.80
N THR A 173 -31.30 17.48 2.78
CA THR A 173 -31.84 17.91 1.49
C THR A 173 -33.28 18.40 1.60
N SER A 174 -33.73 19.11 0.56
CA SER A 174 -35.15 19.25 0.22
C SER A 174 -35.72 17.91 -0.27
N ALA A 175 -36.95 17.92 -0.76
CA ALA A 175 -37.61 16.70 -1.23
C ALA A 175 -36.81 16.04 -2.35
N VAL A 176 -36.55 14.74 -2.23
CA VAL A 176 -36.01 13.91 -3.31
C VAL A 176 -37.13 13.67 -4.32
N PHE A 177 -36.93 14.12 -5.55
CA PHE A 177 -37.94 14.01 -6.60
C PHE A 177 -37.81 12.73 -7.42
N ARG A 178 -36.57 12.31 -7.66
CA ARG A 178 -36.23 11.09 -8.41
C ARG A 178 -34.79 10.70 -8.14
N TYR A 179 -34.44 9.49 -8.53
CA TYR A 179 -33.07 9.05 -8.70
C TYR A 179 -32.79 8.74 -10.18
N THR A 180 -31.53 8.58 -10.56
CA THR A 180 -31.12 8.11 -11.90
C THR A 180 -29.79 7.35 -11.83
N ILE A 181 -29.63 6.40 -12.75
CA ILE A 181 -28.45 5.53 -12.92
C ILE A 181 -28.27 5.28 -14.42
N ASP A 182 -27.07 5.46 -14.95
CA ASP A 182 -26.73 5.16 -16.35
C ASP A 182 -26.25 3.71 -16.44
N TYR A 183 -27.16 2.81 -16.82
CA TYR A 183 -26.82 1.39 -16.94
C TYR A 183 -25.85 1.10 -18.09
N ALA A 184 -25.65 2.01 -19.04
CA ALA A 184 -24.70 1.81 -20.13
C ALA A 184 -23.23 2.04 -19.69
N LYS A 185 -23.02 2.63 -18.51
CA LYS A 185 -21.70 2.88 -17.92
C LYS A 185 -21.52 2.01 -16.68
N VAL A 186 -20.44 1.23 -16.63
CA VAL A 186 -20.23 0.20 -15.60
C VAL A 186 -20.24 0.75 -14.17
N ASP A 187 -19.66 1.93 -13.94
CA ASP A 187 -19.50 2.52 -12.59
C ASP A 187 -20.21 3.87 -12.44
N ASP A 188 -21.28 4.12 -13.21
CA ASP A 188 -22.10 5.31 -13.01
C ASP A 188 -22.78 5.27 -11.63
N PRO A 189 -22.64 6.33 -10.82
CA PRO A 189 -23.16 6.32 -9.46
C PRO A 189 -24.66 6.58 -9.41
N VAL A 190 -25.27 6.39 -8.23
CA VAL A 190 -26.68 6.75 -8.02
C VAL A 190 -26.78 8.25 -7.78
N TYR A 191 -27.53 8.94 -8.64
CA TYR A 191 -27.85 10.35 -8.43
C TYR A 191 -29.23 10.51 -7.82
N ILE A 192 -29.41 11.46 -6.91
CA ILE A 192 -30.73 11.95 -6.48
C ILE A 192 -30.93 13.40 -6.88
N GLU A 193 -32.12 13.73 -7.38
CA GLU A 193 -32.50 15.10 -7.70
C GLU A 193 -33.34 15.69 -6.57
N THR A 194 -33.01 16.92 -6.19
CA THR A 194 -33.74 17.71 -5.20
C THR A 194 -34.22 19.02 -5.80
N GLN A 195 -34.80 19.92 -4.99
CA GLN A 195 -35.16 21.25 -5.45
C GLN A 195 -33.95 22.10 -5.87
N PHE A 196 -32.79 21.93 -5.22
CA PHE A 196 -31.66 22.86 -5.36
C PHE A 196 -30.37 22.21 -5.88
N GLY A 197 -30.30 20.89 -6.02
CA GLY A 197 -29.10 20.20 -6.46
C GLY A 197 -29.35 18.77 -6.95
N TRP A 198 -28.36 18.23 -7.66
CA TRP A 198 -28.14 16.82 -7.86
C TRP A 198 -27.08 16.33 -6.87
N TYR A 199 -27.29 15.15 -6.30
CA TYR A 199 -26.33 14.55 -5.37
C TYR A 199 -25.95 13.15 -5.81
N VAL A 200 -24.65 12.93 -6.00
CA VAL A 200 -24.02 11.62 -6.15
C VAL A 200 -24.01 10.95 -4.79
N LEU A 201 -24.65 9.79 -4.68
CA LEU A 201 -24.67 9.01 -3.45
C LEU A 201 -23.42 8.14 -3.37
N GLN A 202 -22.61 8.35 -2.33
CA GLN A 202 -21.35 7.62 -2.13
C GLN A 202 -21.50 6.52 -1.06
N GLU A 203 -21.17 6.80 0.20
CA GLU A 203 -21.29 5.81 1.28
C GLU A 203 -22.61 5.99 2.07
N PRO A 204 -23.46 4.95 2.20
CA PRO A 204 -24.65 5.03 3.04
C PRO A 204 -24.26 4.98 4.52
N SER A 205 -25.01 5.71 5.35
CA SER A 205 -24.85 5.64 6.81
C SER A 205 -25.03 4.21 7.33
N ALA A 206 -24.41 3.89 8.47
CA ALA A 206 -24.51 2.55 9.08
C ALA A 206 -25.96 2.07 9.30
N VAL A 207 -26.89 3.01 9.54
CA VAL A 207 -28.32 2.74 9.76
C VAL A 207 -29.06 2.50 8.43
N TYR A 208 -28.60 3.09 7.33
CA TYR A 208 -29.23 2.98 6.01
C TYR A 208 -28.60 1.91 5.10
N ARG A 209 -27.40 1.43 5.42
CA ARG A 209 -26.59 0.52 4.60
C ARG A 209 -27.38 -0.68 4.06
N HIS A 210 -28.13 -1.37 4.92
CA HIS A 210 -28.91 -2.54 4.50
C HIS A 210 -30.01 -2.17 3.49
N SER A 211 -30.81 -1.14 3.80
CA SER A 211 -31.87 -0.67 2.90
C SER A 211 -31.35 -0.14 1.57
N PHE A 212 -30.17 0.48 1.56
CA PHE A 212 -29.53 0.94 0.34
C PHE A 212 -29.01 -0.23 -0.51
N LEU A 213 -28.37 -1.24 0.10
CA LEU A 213 -27.87 -2.41 -0.62
C LEU A 213 -29.01 -3.22 -1.25
N ASP A 214 -30.12 -3.42 -0.53
CA ASP A 214 -31.30 -4.12 -1.06
C ASP A 214 -31.91 -3.41 -2.30
N PHE A 215 -31.86 -2.07 -2.30
CA PHE A 215 -32.23 -1.25 -3.45
C PHE A 215 -31.19 -1.40 -4.58
N TYR A 216 -29.91 -1.15 -4.27
CA TYR A 216 -28.84 -1.00 -5.26
C TYR A 216 -28.43 -2.31 -5.93
N GLU A 217 -28.58 -3.46 -5.25
CA GLU A 217 -28.18 -4.78 -5.76
C GLU A 217 -28.74 -5.07 -7.16
N ARG A 218 -30.04 -4.83 -7.35
CA ARG A 218 -30.70 -5.05 -8.66
C ARG A 218 -30.18 -4.09 -9.72
N HIS A 219 -29.94 -2.84 -9.36
CA HIS A 219 -29.43 -1.83 -10.28
C HIS A 219 -27.98 -2.11 -10.69
N ARG A 220 -27.13 -2.52 -9.75
CA ARG A 220 -25.73 -2.89 -10.02
C ARG A 220 -25.64 -4.08 -10.96
N LEU A 221 -26.45 -5.12 -10.74
CA LEU A 221 -26.48 -6.28 -11.64
C LEU A 221 -26.97 -5.93 -13.05
N LEU A 222 -27.97 -5.04 -13.17
CA LEU A 222 -28.41 -4.51 -14.47
C LEU A 222 -27.31 -3.71 -15.15
N GLN A 223 -26.63 -2.83 -14.41
CA GLN A 223 -25.52 -2.02 -14.90
C GLN A 223 -24.41 -2.89 -15.47
N ILE A 224 -23.95 -3.90 -14.72
CA ILE A 224 -22.92 -4.87 -15.16
C ILE A 224 -23.29 -5.52 -16.51
N ILE A 225 -24.55 -5.94 -16.69
CA ILE A 225 -24.98 -6.64 -17.90
C ILE A 225 -25.13 -5.68 -19.09
N ILE A 226 -25.73 -4.52 -18.85
CA ILE A 226 -26.03 -3.54 -19.90
C ILE A 226 -24.73 -2.85 -20.35
N SER A 227 -23.85 -2.46 -19.43
CA SER A 227 -22.55 -1.86 -19.75
C SER A 227 -21.66 -2.83 -20.53
N ALA A 228 -21.60 -4.11 -20.11
CA ALA A 228 -20.87 -5.15 -20.85
C ALA A 228 -21.38 -5.31 -22.29
N ALA A 229 -22.70 -5.30 -22.49
CA ALA A 229 -23.30 -5.38 -23.82
C ALA A 229 -23.04 -4.12 -24.67
N ALA A 230 -23.04 -2.94 -24.04
CA ALA A 230 -22.76 -1.66 -24.70
C ALA A 230 -21.30 -1.56 -25.12
N GLU A 231 -20.39 -2.06 -24.30
CA GLU A 231 -18.98 -2.04 -24.55
C GLU A 231 -18.55 -3.00 -25.66
N ASN A 232 -19.12 -4.21 -25.71
CA ASN A 232 -18.77 -5.19 -26.73
C ASN A 232 -20.00 -5.85 -27.37
N PRO A 233 -20.54 -5.27 -28.45
CA PRO A 233 -21.74 -5.78 -29.11
C PRO A 233 -21.60 -7.18 -29.74
N LEU A 234 -20.38 -7.74 -29.78
CA LEU A 234 -20.11 -9.07 -30.34
C LEU A 234 -20.08 -10.18 -29.28
N TRP A 235 -20.09 -9.84 -27.99
CA TRP A 235 -19.97 -10.82 -26.92
C TRP A 235 -21.12 -11.81 -26.87
N THR A 236 -20.74 -13.08 -26.69
CA THR A 236 -21.66 -14.17 -26.38
C THR A 236 -21.90 -14.25 -24.88
N TYR A 237 -22.91 -15.02 -24.48
CA TYR A 237 -23.14 -15.30 -23.06
C TYR A 237 -21.95 -16.04 -22.42
N GLN A 238 -21.20 -16.84 -23.19
CA GLN A 238 -20.01 -17.50 -22.68
C GLN A 238 -18.90 -16.48 -22.37
N ASP A 239 -18.67 -15.52 -23.27
CA ASP A 239 -17.66 -14.48 -23.05
C ASP A 239 -18.00 -13.65 -21.79
N PHE A 240 -19.27 -13.27 -21.62
CA PHE A 240 -19.73 -12.58 -20.42
C PHE A 240 -19.50 -13.39 -19.14
N THR A 241 -19.90 -14.68 -19.15
CA THR A 241 -19.74 -15.52 -17.96
C THR A 241 -18.28 -15.82 -17.62
N ASP A 242 -17.41 -15.90 -18.63
CA ASP A 242 -15.97 -16.09 -18.43
C ASP A 242 -15.31 -14.88 -17.77
N CYS A 243 -15.83 -13.66 -18.03
CA CYS A 243 -15.29 -12.42 -17.48
C CYS A 243 -15.89 -12.03 -16.11
N TYR A 244 -17.21 -12.19 -15.92
CA TYR A 244 -17.92 -11.60 -14.78
C TYR A 244 -18.32 -12.60 -13.69
N ILE A 245 -18.52 -13.89 -14.00
CA ILE A 245 -18.92 -14.87 -12.99
C ILE A 245 -17.72 -15.30 -12.15
N GLY A 246 -17.86 -15.23 -10.83
CA GLY A 246 -16.79 -15.48 -9.86
C GLY A 246 -15.92 -14.26 -9.55
N MET A 247 -16.11 -13.15 -10.28
CA MET A 247 -15.45 -11.86 -10.02
C MET A 247 -16.02 -11.23 -8.73
N HIS A 248 -15.15 -10.61 -7.94
CA HIS A 248 -15.58 -9.85 -6.76
C HIS A 248 -16.16 -8.50 -7.19
N ASP A 249 -17.39 -8.20 -6.79
CA ASP A 249 -17.96 -6.87 -6.96
C ASP A 249 -17.75 -6.02 -5.70
N GLN A 250 -17.08 -4.88 -5.85
CA GLN A 250 -16.73 -4.01 -4.74
C GLN A 250 -17.95 -3.34 -4.09
N TYR A 251 -19.01 -3.08 -4.85
CA TYR A 251 -20.20 -2.40 -4.34
C TYR A 251 -21.15 -3.37 -3.62
N LEU A 252 -21.28 -4.60 -4.13
CA LEU A 252 -22.03 -5.68 -3.47
C LEU A 252 -21.20 -6.40 -2.38
N ASN A 253 -19.88 -6.20 -2.38
CA ASN A 253 -18.91 -6.82 -1.49
C ASN A 253 -19.02 -8.35 -1.44
N ARG A 254 -19.17 -8.98 -2.61
CA ARG A 254 -19.26 -10.43 -2.78
C ARG A 254 -18.87 -10.84 -4.20
N ARG A 255 -18.62 -12.14 -4.40
CA ARG A 255 -18.45 -12.71 -5.74
C ARG A 255 -19.79 -12.91 -6.43
N LEU A 256 -19.83 -12.62 -7.72
CA LEU A 256 -21.01 -12.85 -8.56
C LEU A 256 -21.14 -14.32 -8.93
N ASP A 257 -22.36 -14.83 -8.96
CA ASP A 257 -22.68 -16.18 -9.44
C ASP A 257 -23.73 -16.17 -10.56
N GLU A 258 -23.98 -17.33 -11.17
CA GLU A 258 -24.96 -17.42 -12.26
C GLU A 258 -26.39 -17.08 -11.79
N THR A 259 -26.73 -17.33 -10.52
CA THR A 259 -28.07 -17.07 -9.99
C THR A 259 -28.38 -15.58 -9.92
N ASP A 260 -27.35 -14.75 -9.68
CA ASP A 260 -27.46 -13.30 -9.73
C ASP A 260 -27.98 -12.84 -11.09
N ILE A 261 -27.39 -13.35 -12.17
CA ILE A 261 -27.77 -13.01 -13.54
C ILE A 261 -29.19 -13.46 -13.85
N TYR A 262 -29.59 -14.66 -13.42
CA TYR A 262 -30.95 -15.14 -13.67
C TYR A 262 -32.01 -14.38 -12.87
N SER A 263 -31.66 -13.85 -11.69
CA SER A 263 -32.60 -13.16 -10.79
C SER A 263 -33.11 -11.82 -11.36
N ILE A 264 -32.30 -11.14 -12.19
CA ILE A 264 -32.60 -9.79 -12.70
C ILE A 264 -33.21 -9.75 -14.10
N ILE A 265 -33.38 -10.92 -14.75
CA ILE A 265 -33.86 -10.97 -16.15
C ILE A 265 -35.24 -10.30 -16.31
N PRO A 266 -36.20 -10.42 -15.37
CA PRO A 266 -37.48 -9.72 -15.47
C PRO A 266 -37.35 -8.19 -15.55
N GLN A 267 -36.32 -7.61 -14.91
CA GLN A 267 -36.05 -6.17 -14.86
C GLN A 267 -35.16 -5.70 -16.02
N LEU A 268 -34.43 -6.60 -16.67
CA LEU A 268 -33.51 -6.30 -17.77
C LEU A 268 -34.20 -5.66 -18.98
N ARG A 269 -35.40 -6.13 -19.36
CA ARG A 269 -36.11 -5.58 -20.51
C ARG A 269 -36.61 -4.14 -20.27
N PRO A 270 -37.31 -3.82 -19.17
CA PRO A 270 -37.63 -2.44 -18.82
C PRO A 270 -36.39 -1.53 -18.79
N ALA A 271 -35.30 -1.98 -18.15
CA ALA A 271 -34.07 -1.19 -18.08
C ALA A 271 -33.48 -0.89 -19.46
N LEU A 272 -33.46 -1.87 -20.38
CA LEU A 272 -33.03 -1.65 -21.77
C LEU A 272 -33.95 -0.68 -22.53
N GLU A 273 -35.27 -0.70 -22.30
CA GLU A 273 -36.20 0.23 -22.93
C GLU A 273 -35.95 1.69 -22.52
N ASP A 274 -35.47 1.89 -21.29
CA ASP A 274 -35.12 3.21 -20.73
C ASP A 274 -33.69 3.69 -21.07
N CYS A 275 -32.83 2.81 -21.59
CA CYS A 275 -31.46 3.13 -21.98
C CYS A 275 -31.38 3.81 -23.36
N GLU A 276 -30.50 4.80 -23.50
CA GLU A 276 -30.12 5.33 -24.81
C GLU A 276 -29.42 4.24 -25.64
N GLY A 277 -29.91 3.96 -26.84
CA GLY A 277 -29.42 2.84 -27.66
C GLY A 277 -29.87 1.43 -27.21
N GLY A 278 -30.88 1.34 -26.35
CA GLY A 278 -31.37 0.06 -25.82
C GLY A 278 -31.89 -0.95 -26.86
N ALA A 279 -32.39 -0.46 -28.00
CA ALA A 279 -32.84 -1.31 -29.11
C ALA A 279 -31.67 -2.06 -29.75
N GLU A 280 -30.53 -1.40 -29.92
CA GLU A 280 -29.28 -1.97 -30.41
C GLU A 280 -28.71 -2.98 -29.41
N LEU A 281 -28.75 -2.66 -28.11
CA LEU A 281 -28.29 -3.55 -27.03
C LEU A 281 -29.10 -4.84 -26.95
N THR A 282 -30.40 -4.78 -27.22
CA THR A 282 -31.27 -5.96 -27.28
C THR A 282 -30.85 -6.96 -28.37
N ALA A 283 -30.13 -6.49 -29.41
CA ALA A 283 -29.65 -7.33 -30.50
C ALA A 283 -28.33 -8.06 -30.18
N VAL A 284 -27.63 -7.70 -29.09
CA VAL A 284 -26.34 -8.29 -28.71
C VAL A 284 -26.50 -9.78 -28.37
N PRO A 285 -25.60 -10.69 -28.83
CA PRO A 285 -25.78 -12.13 -28.65
C PRO A 285 -25.95 -12.58 -27.19
N MET A 286 -25.25 -11.97 -26.23
CA MET A 286 -25.41 -12.27 -24.80
C MET A 286 -26.82 -11.91 -24.28
N ILE A 287 -27.36 -10.75 -24.64
CA ILE A 287 -28.70 -10.30 -24.23
C ILE A 287 -29.77 -11.17 -24.86
N GLN A 288 -29.61 -11.51 -26.15
CA GLN A 288 -30.51 -12.46 -26.81
C GLN A 288 -30.51 -13.83 -26.14
N HIS A 289 -29.36 -14.30 -25.65
CA HIS A 289 -29.27 -15.56 -24.93
C HIS A 289 -30.07 -15.51 -23.62
N LEU A 290 -29.93 -14.45 -22.83
CA LEU A 290 -30.66 -14.27 -21.57
C LEU A 290 -32.19 -14.27 -21.77
N PHE A 291 -32.66 -13.77 -22.91
CA PHE A 291 -34.09 -13.79 -23.25
C PHE A 291 -34.59 -15.13 -23.86
N ARG A 292 -33.72 -16.06 -24.24
CA ARG A 292 -34.14 -17.36 -24.83
C ARG A 292 -34.64 -18.30 -23.73
N GLY A 293 -35.96 -18.53 -23.71
CA GLY A 293 -36.58 -19.58 -22.88
C GLY A 293 -37.58 -19.12 -21.83
N GLN A 294 -37.81 -17.81 -21.68
CA GLN A 294 -38.77 -17.28 -20.71
C GLN A 294 -40.17 -17.03 -21.31
N LYS A 295 -41.20 -17.46 -20.59
CA LYS A 295 -42.58 -17.00 -20.80
C LYS A 295 -42.75 -15.70 -20.01
N LEU A 296 -42.91 -14.60 -20.74
CA LEU A 296 -43.07 -13.24 -20.21
C LEU A 296 -44.19 -13.17 -19.16
N ALA A 297 -43.83 -12.82 -17.92
CA ALA A 297 -44.75 -12.16 -17.02
C ALA A 297 -44.59 -10.65 -17.27
N PHE A 298 -45.69 -9.98 -17.66
CA PHE A 298 -45.74 -8.53 -17.75
C PHE A 298 -45.57 -7.96 -16.34
N THR A 299 -44.40 -7.40 -16.03
CA THR A 299 -44.21 -6.53 -14.87
C THR A 299 -44.65 -5.11 -15.24
N LYS A 300 -45.21 -4.39 -14.26
CA LYS A 300 -45.63 -2.99 -14.43
C LYS A 300 -44.43 -2.16 -14.88
N HIS A 301 -44.68 -1.24 -15.82
CA HIS A 301 -43.72 -0.28 -16.36
C HIS A 301 -42.90 0.39 -15.24
N LEU A 302 -41.57 0.39 -15.38
CA LEU A 302 -40.72 1.45 -14.86
C LEU A 302 -41.02 2.66 -15.77
N ASP A 303 -42.00 3.49 -15.40
CA ASP A 303 -42.37 4.66 -16.20
C ASP A 303 -41.37 5.79 -15.92
N ARG A 304 -40.39 5.98 -16.82
CA ARG A 304 -40.00 7.26 -17.47
C ARG A 304 -38.53 7.24 -17.88
N ALA A 305 -38.26 7.69 -19.11
CA ALA A 305 -36.93 8.16 -19.50
C ALA A 305 -36.43 9.22 -18.50
N HIS A 306 -35.53 8.81 -17.61
CA HIS A 306 -34.91 9.70 -16.64
C HIS A 306 -33.86 10.52 -17.41
N ALA A 307 -34.14 11.82 -17.59
CA ALA A 307 -33.13 12.74 -18.09
C ALA A 307 -31.96 12.74 -17.09
N HIS A 308 -30.86 12.08 -17.47
CA HIS A 308 -29.59 12.15 -16.77
C HIS A 308 -29.11 13.60 -16.70
N PRO A 309 -28.48 14.03 -15.59
CA PRO A 309 -27.91 15.36 -15.52
C PRO A 309 -26.89 15.53 -16.66
N VAL A 310 -27.18 16.42 -17.61
CA VAL A 310 -26.25 16.74 -18.69
C VAL A 310 -25.15 17.61 -18.09
N THR A 311 -23.95 17.07 -17.94
CA THR A 311 -22.71 17.83 -17.75
C THR A 311 -22.39 18.61 -19.03
N ARG A 312 -23.14 19.69 -19.30
CA ARG A 312 -22.77 20.65 -20.35
C ARG A 312 -21.65 21.53 -19.84
N HIS A 313 -20.43 21.28 -20.31
CA HIS A 313 -19.27 22.13 -20.04
C HIS A 313 -18.75 22.72 -21.36
N ASP A 314 -19.45 23.73 -21.88
CA ASP A 314 -18.92 24.57 -22.96
C ASP A 314 -17.83 25.51 -22.41
N LEU A 315 -16.58 25.00 -22.50
CA LEU A 315 -15.32 25.68 -22.83
C LEU A 315 -15.13 27.19 -22.47
N VAL A 316 -14.64 27.45 -21.25
CA VAL A 316 -13.46 28.32 -20.98
C VAL A 316 -12.80 27.79 -19.70
N GLY A 317 -11.77 26.94 -19.78
CA GLY A 317 -11.23 26.30 -18.57
C GLY A 317 -9.87 25.65 -18.77
N ASN A 318 -9.15 25.46 -17.66
CA ASN A 318 -7.79 24.95 -17.57
C ASN A 318 -7.53 23.74 -18.48
N ILE A 319 -6.58 23.87 -19.42
CA ILE A 319 -6.19 22.80 -20.36
C ILE A 319 -5.67 21.53 -19.66
N ASP A 320 -5.16 21.67 -18.44
CA ASP A 320 -4.71 20.53 -17.63
C ASP A 320 -5.89 19.69 -17.12
N LEU A 321 -7.05 20.31 -16.87
CA LEU A 321 -8.25 19.58 -16.47
C LEU A 321 -8.98 18.98 -17.66
N ASP A 322 -8.87 19.62 -18.82
CA ASP A 322 -9.51 19.16 -20.05
C ASP A 322 -8.96 17.79 -20.49
N VAL A 323 -7.66 17.53 -20.36
CA VAL A 323 -7.07 16.21 -20.70
C VAL A 323 -7.48 15.07 -19.76
N LEU A 324 -7.97 15.39 -18.56
CA LEU A 324 -8.43 14.40 -17.57
C LEU A 324 -9.86 13.93 -17.81
N ARG A 325 -10.57 14.51 -18.78
CA ARG A 325 -11.94 14.10 -19.09
C ARG A 325 -11.99 12.64 -19.55
N PRO A 326 -12.94 11.81 -19.07
CA PRO A 326 -13.03 10.41 -19.45
C PRO A 326 -13.05 10.17 -20.97
N GLU A 327 -13.68 11.07 -21.74
CA GLU A 327 -13.74 10.96 -23.20
C GLU A 327 -12.39 11.22 -23.90
N LYS A 328 -11.43 11.82 -23.18
CA LYS A 328 -10.07 12.13 -23.64
C LYS A 328 -9.02 11.17 -23.07
N GLN A 329 -9.42 10.28 -22.15
CA GLN A 329 -8.55 9.25 -21.60
C GLN A 329 -8.52 8.00 -22.48
N ASN A 330 -7.34 7.40 -22.61
CA ASN A 330 -7.19 6.10 -23.24
C ASN A 330 -7.40 5.00 -22.20
N ARG A 331 -7.90 3.84 -22.63
CA ARG A 331 -7.95 2.64 -21.79
C ARG A 331 -6.58 2.21 -21.34
N THR A 332 -6.51 1.51 -20.22
CA THR A 332 -5.24 0.96 -19.72
C THR A 332 -4.68 -0.08 -20.69
N HIS A 333 -3.53 0.23 -21.30
CA HIS A 333 -2.84 -0.68 -22.22
C HIS A 333 -1.85 -1.55 -21.44
N VAL A 334 -1.96 -2.87 -21.60
CA VAL A 334 -1.17 -3.83 -20.85
C VAL A 334 -0.48 -4.84 -21.75
N THR A 335 0.62 -5.41 -21.25
CA THR A 335 1.22 -6.58 -21.91
C THR A 335 0.39 -7.84 -21.61
N PRO A 336 0.49 -8.89 -22.46
CA PRO A 336 -0.15 -10.18 -22.21
C PRO A 336 0.07 -10.77 -20.81
N LEU A 337 1.25 -10.54 -20.21
CA LEU A 337 1.54 -11.02 -18.86
C LEU A 337 0.74 -10.28 -17.79
N ILE A 338 0.61 -8.96 -17.93
CA ILE A 338 -0.14 -8.14 -16.96
C ILE A 338 -1.64 -8.45 -17.07
N ASP A 339 -2.16 -8.60 -18.29
CA ASP A 339 -3.55 -9.05 -18.52
C ASP A 339 -3.84 -10.38 -17.82
N GLN A 340 -2.95 -11.36 -17.98
CA GLN A 340 -3.09 -12.66 -17.31
C GLN A 340 -3.05 -12.55 -15.78
N LEU A 341 -2.21 -11.67 -15.22
CA LEU A 341 -2.12 -11.46 -13.77
C LEU A 341 -3.30 -10.67 -13.22
N ALA A 342 -3.88 -9.77 -14.02
CA ALA A 342 -5.02 -8.92 -13.65
C ALA A 342 -6.37 -9.66 -13.78
N ALA A 343 -6.41 -10.77 -14.52
CA ALA A 343 -7.62 -11.54 -14.77
C ALA A 343 -8.34 -11.92 -13.46
N GLY A 344 -9.59 -11.48 -13.32
CA GLY A 344 -10.44 -11.74 -12.15
C GLY A 344 -10.21 -10.82 -10.95
N PHE A 345 -9.26 -9.88 -11.03
CA PHE A 345 -8.98 -8.88 -9.99
C PHE A 345 -9.50 -7.48 -10.33
N PHE A 346 -9.59 -7.15 -11.62
CA PHE A 346 -10.02 -5.83 -12.09
C PHE A 346 -11.33 -5.92 -12.86
N GLN A 347 -12.21 -4.94 -12.65
CA GLN A 347 -13.45 -4.79 -13.41
C GLN A 347 -13.22 -4.05 -14.74
N GLU A 348 -12.16 -3.25 -14.82
CA GLU A 348 -11.77 -2.53 -16.05
C GLU A 348 -11.35 -3.52 -17.15
N HIS A 349 -11.81 -3.25 -18.37
CA HIS A 349 -11.35 -3.96 -19.56
C HIS A 349 -10.02 -3.41 -20.07
N LEU A 350 -8.95 -4.15 -19.81
CA LEU A 350 -7.59 -3.84 -20.24
C LEU A 350 -7.39 -4.07 -21.74
N GLU A 351 -6.65 -3.18 -22.40
CA GLU A 351 -6.28 -3.32 -23.81
C GLU A 351 -4.94 -4.05 -23.95
N VAL A 352 -4.98 -5.29 -24.45
CA VAL A 352 -3.79 -6.15 -24.54
C VAL A 352 -2.96 -5.82 -25.78
N VAL A 353 -1.76 -5.28 -25.55
CA VAL A 353 -0.79 -4.99 -26.59
C VAL A 353 0.20 -6.15 -26.73
N GLY A 354 -0.07 -7.05 -27.68
CA GLY A 354 0.83 -8.15 -28.02
C GLY A 354 0.10 -9.42 -28.42
N PRO A 355 0.84 -10.51 -28.68
CA PRO A 355 0.21 -11.81 -28.93
C PRO A 355 -0.51 -12.28 -27.65
N PRO A 356 -1.76 -12.78 -27.74
CA PRO A 356 -2.52 -13.19 -26.56
C PRO A 356 -1.76 -14.27 -25.79
N PRO A 357 -1.79 -14.22 -24.44
CA PRO A 357 -1.13 -15.23 -23.62
C PRO A 357 -1.82 -16.59 -23.82
N LYS A 358 -1.08 -17.68 -23.65
CA LYS A 358 -1.69 -19.01 -23.63
C LYS A 358 -2.38 -19.19 -22.29
N VAL A 359 -3.65 -18.82 -22.21
CA VAL A 359 -4.46 -19.10 -21.03
C VAL A 359 -4.70 -20.61 -20.95
N PRO A 360 -4.37 -21.28 -19.83
CA PRO A 360 -4.71 -22.68 -19.63
C PRO A 360 -6.23 -22.85 -19.74
N SER A 361 -6.70 -23.93 -20.37
CA SER A 361 -8.14 -24.16 -20.44
C SER A 361 -8.72 -24.37 -19.04
N LYS A 362 -10.01 -24.01 -18.84
CA LYS A 362 -10.72 -24.23 -17.57
C LYS A 362 -10.60 -25.68 -17.05
N HIS A 363 -10.55 -26.65 -17.97
CA HIS A 363 -10.33 -28.06 -17.61
C HIS A 363 -8.94 -28.29 -16.98
N VAL A 364 -7.88 -27.69 -17.53
CA VAL A 364 -6.52 -27.82 -17.00
C VAL A 364 -6.43 -27.17 -15.62
N LEU A 365 -7.05 -26.00 -15.43
CA LEU A 365 -7.08 -25.32 -14.12
C LEU A 365 -7.79 -26.18 -13.07
N ARG A 366 -9.00 -26.69 -13.35
CA ARG A 366 -9.72 -27.61 -12.46
C ARG A 366 -8.95 -28.88 -12.14
N GLN A 367 -8.23 -29.43 -13.12
CA GLN A 367 -7.40 -30.61 -12.90
C GLN A 367 -6.24 -30.31 -11.94
N ARG A 368 -5.61 -29.14 -12.05
CA ARG A 368 -4.56 -28.70 -11.14
C ARG A 368 -5.09 -28.47 -9.72
N GLU A 369 -6.21 -27.77 -9.58
CA GLU A 369 -6.90 -27.58 -8.28
C GLU A 369 -7.24 -28.91 -7.62
N HIS A 370 -7.77 -29.86 -8.40
CA HIS A 370 -8.08 -31.20 -7.91
C HIS A 370 -6.82 -31.94 -7.43
N GLN A 371 -5.70 -31.85 -8.16
CA GLN A 371 -4.44 -32.46 -7.76
C GLN A 371 -3.87 -31.84 -6.48
N ALA A 372 -3.90 -30.51 -6.36
CA ALA A 372 -3.48 -29.81 -5.14
C ALA A 372 -4.35 -30.21 -3.94
N ARG A 373 -5.67 -30.31 -4.13
CA ARG A 373 -6.61 -30.75 -3.08
C ARG A 373 -6.37 -32.19 -2.66
N LEU A 374 -6.06 -33.10 -3.59
CA LEU A 374 -5.67 -34.48 -3.27
C LEU A 374 -4.37 -34.53 -2.45
N GLN A 375 -3.39 -33.69 -2.77
CA GLN A 375 -2.14 -33.61 -2.00
C GLN A 375 -2.38 -33.12 -0.57
N LEU A 376 -3.24 -32.09 -0.40
CA LEU A 376 -3.66 -31.62 0.92
C LEU A 376 -4.30 -32.75 1.74
N PHE A 377 -5.23 -33.50 1.16
CA PHE A 377 -5.85 -34.64 1.86
C PHE A 377 -4.82 -35.70 2.27
N GLN A 378 -3.87 -36.04 1.40
CA GLN A 378 -2.82 -37.00 1.73
C GLN A 378 -1.93 -36.54 2.89
N LEU A 379 -1.57 -35.25 2.94
CA LEU A 379 -0.79 -34.68 4.06
C LEU A 379 -1.61 -34.65 5.35
N MET A 380 -2.90 -34.34 5.27
CA MET A 380 -3.79 -34.33 6.42
C MET A 380 -3.98 -35.74 7.00
N GLU A 381 -4.19 -36.76 6.14
CA GLU A 381 -4.24 -38.17 6.56
C GLU A 381 -2.95 -38.60 7.27
N LYS A 382 -1.78 -38.21 6.76
CA LYS A 382 -0.48 -38.51 7.40
C LYS A 382 -0.38 -37.86 8.79
N THR A 383 -0.99 -36.69 8.98
CA THR A 383 -0.98 -35.98 10.26
C THR A 383 -1.85 -36.69 11.31
N MET A 384 -2.94 -37.33 10.88
CA MET A 384 -3.87 -38.09 11.73
C MET A 384 -3.37 -39.51 12.07
N GLN A 385 -2.35 -40.02 11.39
CA GLN A 385 -1.80 -41.35 11.63
C GLN A 385 -0.93 -41.42 12.90
N GLU A 386 -0.91 -42.59 13.55
CA GLU A 386 -0.01 -42.84 14.67
C GLU A 386 1.46 -42.77 14.23
N LYS A 387 2.25 -41.92 14.90
CA LYS A 387 3.65 -41.70 14.56
C LYS A 387 4.51 -42.89 14.98
N SER A 388 5.23 -43.46 14.02
CA SER A 388 6.23 -44.50 14.27
C SER A 388 7.55 -43.90 14.76
N LYS A 389 8.33 -44.69 15.52
CA LYS A 389 9.65 -44.24 15.99
C LYS A 389 10.59 -44.02 14.81
N PRO A 390 11.35 -42.90 14.77
CA PRO A 390 12.30 -42.64 13.71
C PRO A 390 13.42 -43.68 13.67
N ILE A 391 13.78 -44.12 12.47
CA ILE A 391 14.81 -45.13 12.23
C ILE A 391 16.06 -44.46 11.65
N PHE A 392 17.20 -44.67 12.31
CA PHE A 392 18.49 -44.15 11.88
C PHE A 392 19.37 -45.28 11.37
N HIS A 393 19.49 -45.40 10.05
CA HIS A 393 20.34 -46.41 9.43
C HIS A 393 21.82 -46.08 9.67
N ARG A 394 22.62 -47.07 10.10
CA ARG A 394 24.06 -46.87 10.36
C ARG A 394 24.84 -46.43 9.12
N SER A 395 24.41 -46.84 7.93
CA SER A 395 25.00 -46.44 6.65
C SER A 395 24.85 -44.95 6.34
N GLN A 396 23.90 -44.28 6.99
CA GLN A 396 23.60 -42.86 6.78
C GLN A 396 24.26 -41.95 7.82
N ARG A 397 25.10 -42.50 8.72
CA ARG A 397 25.80 -41.68 9.71
C ARG A 397 26.85 -40.80 9.02
N LEU A 398 26.78 -39.49 9.27
CA LEU A 398 27.78 -38.52 8.77
C LEU A 398 28.99 -38.49 9.72
N HIS A 399 28.80 -38.01 10.94
CA HIS A 399 29.79 -38.05 12.02
C HIS A 399 29.11 -37.90 13.38
N ASP A 400 29.74 -38.36 14.47
CA ASP A 400 29.24 -38.15 15.84
C ASP A 400 27.73 -38.44 15.98
N GLU A 401 26.94 -37.42 16.30
CA GLU A 401 25.49 -37.46 16.49
C GLU A 401 24.67 -37.06 15.24
N TYR A 402 25.31 -36.86 14.09
CA TYR A 402 24.71 -36.32 12.87
C TYR A 402 24.60 -37.33 11.72
N TRP A 403 23.47 -37.28 11.00
CA TRP A 403 23.09 -38.22 9.94
C TRP A 403 22.75 -37.51 8.62
N HIS A 404 22.96 -38.19 7.50
CA HIS A 404 22.55 -37.77 6.16
C HIS A 404 21.05 -38.00 5.91
N ALA A 405 20.47 -39.01 6.57
CA ALA A 405 19.06 -39.36 6.40
C ALA A 405 18.45 -39.99 7.66
N VAL A 406 17.13 -39.89 7.77
CA VAL A 406 16.29 -40.55 8.79
C VAL A 406 15.02 -41.09 8.14
N SER A 407 14.55 -42.25 8.58
CA SER A 407 13.28 -42.82 8.12
C SER A 407 12.17 -42.58 9.14
N VAL A 408 11.05 -42.01 8.70
CA VAL A 408 9.85 -41.74 9.52
C VAL A 408 8.64 -42.32 8.79
N ASN A 409 7.81 -43.11 9.48
CA ASN A 409 6.62 -43.76 8.91
C ASN A 409 6.86 -44.54 7.61
N GLY A 410 8.06 -45.12 7.45
CA GLY A 410 8.45 -45.90 6.26
C GLY A 410 8.95 -45.06 5.08
N GLU A 411 9.08 -43.74 5.24
CA GLU A 411 9.61 -42.81 4.24
C GLU A 411 10.98 -42.26 4.69
N ASP A 412 11.94 -42.16 3.76
CA ASP A 412 13.27 -41.63 4.02
C ASP A 412 13.35 -40.13 3.71
N TYR A 413 13.92 -39.38 4.64
CA TYR A 413 14.17 -37.94 4.54
C TYR A 413 15.66 -37.64 4.59
N TYR A 414 16.16 -36.87 3.63
CA TYR A 414 17.57 -36.56 3.42
C TYR A 414 17.88 -35.08 3.67
N VAL A 415 19.11 -34.80 4.13
CA VAL A 415 19.63 -33.42 4.20
C VAL A 415 19.55 -32.76 2.81
N GLY A 416 18.98 -31.56 2.76
CA GLY A 416 18.74 -30.78 1.55
C GLY A 416 17.33 -30.92 0.97
N GLU A 417 16.57 -31.96 1.34
CA GLU A 417 15.16 -32.09 0.93
C GLU A 417 14.28 -31.07 1.66
N VAL A 418 13.17 -30.71 1.01
CA VAL A 418 12.15 -29.83 1.59
C VAL A 418 11.02 -30.69 2.15
N ILE A 419 10.77 -30.50 3.44
CA ILE A 419 9.74 -31.17 4.20
C ILE A 419 8.57 -30.24 4.48
N VAL A 420 7.46 -30.87 4.83
CA VAL A 420 6.23 -30.24 5.26
C VAL A 420 5.97 -30.61 6.71
N THR A 421 5.66 -29.62 7.55
CA THR A 421 5.36 -29.78 8.98
C THR A 421 4.04 -29.12 9.31
N VAL A 422 3.35 -29.55 10.36
CA VAL A 422 2.16 -28.82 10.85
C VAL A 422 2.57 -27.38 11.21
N ALA A 423 1.77 -26.42 10.76
CA ALA A 423 2.01 -25.00 11.02
C ALA A 423 1.78 -24.68 12.49
N GLY A 424 2.79 -24.09 13.14
CA GLY A 424 2.69 -23.56 14.49
C GLY A 424 2.16 -22.12 14.52
N ALA A 425 2.24 -21.47 15.67
CA ALA A 425 1.97 -20.03 15.78
C ALA A 425 3.20 -19.20 15.34
N TYR A 426 2.97 -18.09 14.62
CA TYR A 426 4.02 -17.15 14.22
C TYR A 426 3.48 -15.71 14.12
N HIS A 427 4.07 -14.77 14.86
CA HIS A 427 3.58 -13.39 14.99
C HIS A 427 2.07 -13.32 15.30
N GLN A 428 1.27 -12.81 14.36
CA GLN A 428 -0.18 -12.69 14.49
C GLN A 428 -0.93 -13.90 13.89
N ARG A 429 -0.22 -14.85 13.27
CA ARG A 429 -0.79 -16.10 12.76
C ARG A 429 -0.93 -17.09 13.91
N ALA A 430 -2.17 -17.46 14.20
CA ALA A 430 -2.47 -18.51 15.17
C ALA A 430 -1.97 -19.87 14.67
N GLU A 431 -1.81 -20.80 15.60
CA GLU A 431 -1.55 -22.20 15.26
C GLU A 431 -2.70 -22.76 14.41
N ALA A 432 -2.37 -23.58 13.41
CA ALA A 432 -3.38 -24.12 12.52
C ALA A 432 -4.32 -25.07 13.29
N GLU A 433 -5.62 -24.79 13.23
CA GLU A 433 -6.64 -25.69 13.76
C GLU A 433 -6.82 -26.86 12.81
N LEU A 434 -6.21 -28.00 13.14
CA LEU A 434 -6.36 -29.22 12.36
C LEU A 434 -7.80 -29.73 12.46
N PRO A 435 -8.46 -30.04 11.34
CA PRO A 435 -9.83 -30.55 11.34
C PRO A 435 -9.92 -31.95 11.95
N ASP A 436 -11.02 -32.23 12.65
CA ASP A 436 -11.30 -33.56 13.22
C ASP A 436 -11.57 -34.63 12.14
N ASP A 437 -12.04 -34.20 10.97
CA ASP A 437 -12.31 -35.05 9.81
C ASP A 437 -12.03 -34.32 8.48
N LEU A 438 -11.72 -35.06 7.42
CA LEU A 438 -11.37 -34.51 6.10
C LEU A 438 -12.57 -33.86 5.38
N GLU A 439 -13.81 -34.20 5.76
CA GLU A 439 -15.03 -33.66 5.14
C GLU A 439 -15.31 -32.22 5.62
N SER A 440 -14.79 -31.84 6.78
CA SER A 440 -14.88 -30.50 7.35
C SER A 440 -13.93 -29.47 6.71
N LEU A 441 -13.04 -29.89 5.80
CA LEU A 441 -12.09 -28.99 5.15
C LEU A 441 -12.78 -28.05 4.16
N PRO A 442 -12.63 -26.71 4.31
CA PRO A 442 -13.17 -25.75 3.36
C PRO A 442 -12.73 -26.05 1.91
N ASP A 443 -13.58 -25.73 0.93
CA ASP A 443 -13.24 -25.93 -0.49
C ASP A 443 -12.10 -25.03 -0.96
N THR A 444 -11.90 -23.90 -0.29
CA THR A 444 -10.82 -22.93 -0.54
C THR A 444 -9.54 -23.24 0.23
N ALA A 445 -9.53 -24.30 1.06
CA ALA A 445 -8.37 -24.67 1.87
C ALA A 445 -7.18 -25.10 1.01
N THR A 446 -5.99 -24.62 1.37
CA THR A 446 -4.71 -24.88 0.72
C THR A 446 -3.73 -25.55 1.68
N ILE A 447 -2.62 -26.08 1.16
CA ILE A 447 -1.56 -26.67 1.99
C ILE A 447 -0.96 -25.62 2.94
N ALA A 448 -0.83 -24.37 2.49
CA ALA A 448 -0.22 -23.30 3.27
C ALA A 448 -1.05 -22.87 4.50
N ASP A 449 -2.34 -23.20 4.55
CA ASP A 449 -3.21 -22.88 5.68
C ASP A 449 -2.92 -23.77 6.90
N PHE A 450 -2.37 -24.97 6.68
CA PHE A 450 -2.17 -25.97 7.72
C PHE A 450 -0.71 -26.38 7.91
N PHE A 451 0.14 -26.10 6.93
CA PHE A 451 1.49 -26.62 6.90
C PHE A 451 2.55 -25.58 6.57
N TRP A 452 3.70 -25.71 7.23
CA TRP A 452 4.92 -24.98 6.94
C TRP A 452 5.87 -25.82 6.10
N PHE A 453 6.70 -25.13 5.33
CA PHE A 453 7.69 -25.71 4.43
C PHE A 453 9.09 -25.44 4.96
N ALA A 454 9.95 -26.45 4.97
CA ALA A 454 11.30 -26.29 5.52
C ALA A 454 12.34 -27.17 4.81
N GLN A 455 13.51 -26.63 4.52
CA GLN A 455 14.64 -27.42 4.04
C GLN A 455 15.42 -28.03 5.21
N ILE A 456 15.70 -29.33 5.16
CA ILE A 456 16.54 -29.99 6.16
C ILE A 456 18.00 -29.56 5.99
N VAL A 457 18.57 -28.88 6.99
CA VAL A 457 19.97 -28.44 7.00
C VAL A 457 20.88 -29.49 7.63
N TYR A 458 20.45 -30.10 8.74
CA TYR A 458 21.11 -31.25 9.34
C TYR A 458 20.18 -32.06 10.23
N ILE A 459 20.54 -33.33 10.48
CA ILE A 459 19.76 -34.28 11.30
C ILE A 459 20.58 -34.65 12.54
N ASN A 460 20.02 -34.43 13.75
CA ASN A 460 20.65 -34.79 15.03
C ASN A 460 19.94 -36.02 15.65
N GLN A 461 20.61 -37.16 15.63
CA GLN A 461 20.07 -38.43 16.14
C GLN A 461 19.95 -38.45 17.67
N LYS A 462 20.88 -37.80 18.38
CA LYS A 462 20.92 -37.79 19.84
C LYS A 462 19.75 -37.00 20.43
N ARG A 463 19.42 -35.87 19.81
CA ARG A 463 18.28 -35.02 20.18
C ARG A 463 16.97 -35.47 19.51
N LYS A 464 17.05 -36.30 18.46
CA LYS A 464 15.94 -36.67 17.57
C LYS A 464 15.27 -35.44 16.93
N GLN A 465 16.11 -34.51 16.48
CA GLN A 465 15.69 -33.23 15.92
C GLN A 465 16.27 -33.02 14.52
N LEU A 466 15.53 -32.28 13.71
CA LEU A 466 16.00 -31.71 12.45
C LEU A 466 16.28 -30.24 12.69
N HIS A 467 17.42 -29.75 12.21
CA HIS A 467 17.59 -28.32 12.04
C HIS A 467 17.16 -27.95 10.63
N VAL A 468 16.22 -27.02 10.52
CA VAL A 468 15.58 -26.69 9.25
C VAL A 468 15.68 -25.19 8.96
N GLN A 469 15.78 -24.85 7.68
CA GLN A 469 15.55 -23.49 7.20
C GLN A 469 14.13 -23.39 6.68
N TRP A 470 13.38 -22.40 7.15
CA TRP A 470 11.99 -22.21 6.76
C TRP A 470 11.84 -21.56 5.38
N PHE A 471 10.72 -21.85 4.74
CA PHE A 471 10.20 -21.06 3.62
C PHE A 471 8.89 -20.40 4.04
N GLU A 472 8.60 -19.27 3.40
CA GLU A 472 7.27 -18.66 3.45
C GLU A 472 6.52 -19.01 2.16
N HIS A 473 5.29 -19.49 2.28
CA HIS A 473 4.44 -19.67 1.11
C HIS A 473 4.01 -18.30 0.57
N SER A 474 3.91 -18.16 -0.74
CA SER A 474 3.61 -16.87 -1.36
C SER A 474 2.33 -16.20 -0.84
N SER A 475 1.27 -16.97 -0.63
CA SER A 475 -0.01 -16.49 -0.05
C SER A 475 0.08 -16.04 1.41
N GLN A 476 1.16 -16.39 2.09
CA GLN A 476 1.42 -16.03 3.48
C GLN A 476 2.34 -14.81 3.60
N THR A 477 2.72 -14.20 2.47
CA THR A 477 3.40 -12.90 2.41
C THR A 477 2.37 -11.78 2.22
N PHE A 478 2.84 -10.54 2.02
CA PHE A 478 1.94 -9.43 1.66
C PHE A 478 1.24 -9.62 0.30
N LEU A 479 1.62 -10.61 -0.51
CA LEU A 479 0.99 -10.90 -1.79
C LEU A 479 -0.40 -11.56 -1.66
N GLN A 480 -0.67 -12.28 -0.56
CA GLN A 480 -2.01 -12.82 -0.25
C GLN A 480 -2.73 -13.45 -1.47
N GLU A 481 -3.86 -12.90 -1.92
CA GLU A 481 -4.69 -13.46 -3.00
C GLU A 481 -4.05 -13.36 -4.39
N ILE A 482 -3.09 -12.44 -4.61
CA ILE A 482 -2.40 -12.29 -5.90
C ILE A 482 -1.14 -13.15 -6.00
N SER A 483 -0.94 -14.05 -5.04
CA SER A 483 0.21 -14.93 -4.96
C SER A 483 0.13 -16.12 -5.93
N ASP A 484 1.28 -16.64 -6.35
CA ASP A 484 1.35 -17.90 -7.10
C ASP A 484 1.33 -19.09 -6.12
N PRO A 485 0.32 -19.99 -6.17
CA PRO A 485 0.16 -21.09 -5.21
C PRO A 485 1.29 -22.14 -5.25
N GLN A 486 2.20 -22.07 -6.22
CA GLN A 486 3.37 -22.95 -6.30
C GLN A 486 4.68 -22.24 -5.92
N GLU A 487 4.63 -20.95 -5.58
CA GLU A 487 5.81 -20.17 -5.20
C GLU A 487 6.05 -20.23 -3.68
N LEU A 488 7.29 -20.57 -3.33
CA LEU A 488 7.84 -20.46 -2.00
C LEU A 488 8.95 -19.41 -2.00
N PHE A 489 9.05 -18.67 -0.91
CA PHE A 489 10.15 -17.75 -0.66
C PHE A 489 11.09 -18.33 0.40
N ALA A 490 12.38 -18.35 0.11
CA ALA A 490 13.37 -18.67 1.14
C ALA A 490 13.24 -17.63 2.27
N PHE A 491 13.23 -18.09 3.52
CA PHE A 491 13.05 -17.21 4.66
C PHE A 491 14.32 -17.19 5.52
N ASN A 492 14.67 -16.01 6.06
CA ASN A 492 15.84 -15.85 6.94
C ASN A 492 15.54 -16.34 8.38
N SER A 493 14.83 -17.46 8.50
CA SER A 493 14.50 -18.10 9.77
C SER A 493 14.85 -19.59 9.72
N CYS A 494 15.37 -20.10 10.84
CA CYS A 494 15.69 -21.51 11.01
C CYS A 494 15.38 -21.94 12.44
N SER A 495 15.12 -23.22 12.65
CA SER A 495 14.91 -23.75 14.00
C SER A 495 15.20 -25.25 14.09
N ASP A 496 15.41 -25.72 15.32
CA ASP A 496 15.40 -27.15 15.62
C ASP A 496 13.94 -27.59 15.80
N ILE A 497 13.49 -28.57 15.03
CA ILE A 497 12.17 -29.20 15.15
C ILE A 497 12.32 -30.68 15.53
N ASP A 498 11.34 -31.21 16.27
CA ASP A 498 11.29 -32.64 16.53
C ASP A 498 10.97 -33.41 15.24
N ILE A 499 11.65 -34.53 15.01
CA ILE A 499 11.46 -35.37 13.82
C ILE A 499 10.01 -35.85 13.68
N ASP A 500 9.31 -36.00 14.82
CA ASP A 500 7.92 -36.40 14.84
C ASP A 500 7.00 -35.32 14.22
N LEU A 501 7.42 -34.07 14.07
CA LEU A 501 6.62 -33.01 13.43
C LEU A 501 6.63 -33.08 11.90
N VAL A 502 7.47 -33.92 11.29
CA VAL A 502 7.51 -34.12 9.84
C VAL A 502 6.28 -34.88 9.38
N VAL A 503 5.54 -34.28 8.45
CA VAL A 503 4.32 -34.86 7.85
C VAL A 503 4.64 -35.49 6.50
N GLY A 504 5.46 -34.82 5.69
CA GLY A 504 5.77 -35.24 4.32
C GLY A 504 6.93 -34.46 3.73
N LYS A 505 7.17 -34.65 2.45
CA LYS A 505 8.13 -33.87 1.66
C LYS A 505 7.52 -33.42 0.35
N VAL A 506 8.07 -32.33 -0.19
CA VAL A 506 7.65 -31.73 -1.44
C VAL A 506 8.87 -31.44 -2.30
N ASP A 507 8.68 -31.46 -3.61
CA ASP A 507 9.72 -31.09 -4.55
C ASP A 507 9.73 -29.57 -4.74
N VAL A 508 10.88 -28.94 -4.50
CA VAL A 508 11.10 -27.50 -4.67
C VAL A 508 12.20 -27.25 -5.67
N HIS A 509 11.86 -26.55 -6.76
CA HIS A 509 12.79 -26.19 -7.82
C HIS A 509 13.41 -24.82 -7.56
N TRP A 510 14.74 -24.74 -7.64
CA TRP A 510 15.47 -23.51 -7.34
C TRP A 510 15.86 -22.75 -8.60
N CYS A 511 15.65 -21.43 -8.58
CA CYS A 511 16.14 -20.50 -9.62
C CYS A 511 15.71 -20.91 -11.05
N ILE A 512 14.46 -21.34 -11.21
CA ILE A 512 13.93 -21.76 -12.51
C ILE A 512 13.42 -20.57 -13.33
N PRO A 513 13.45 -20.64 -14.67
CA PRO A 513 12.82 -19.63 -15.51
C PRO A 513 11.31 -19.57 -15.25
N ARG A 514 10.74 -18.36 -15.22
CA ARG A 514 9.29 -18.13 -15.01
C ARG A 514 8.39 -18.84 -16.04
N SER A 515 8.92 -19.19 -17.21
CA SER A 515 8.18 -19.89 -18.25
C SER A 515 8.07 -21.41 -18.03
N THR A 516 8.59 -21.93 -16.91
CA THR A 516 8.62 -23.37 -16.62
C THR A 516 7.29 -23.79 -16.03
N GLU A 517 6.55 -24.64 -16.71
CA GLU A 517 5.34 -25.25 -16.15
C GLU A 517 5.72 -26.39 -15.20
N LEU A 518 5.21 -26.32 -13.97
CA LEU A 518 5.39 -27.35 -12.95
C LEU A 518 4.10 -28.17 -12.76
N PRO A 519 4.21 -29.44 -12.35
CA PRO A 519 3.07 -30.21 -11.83
C PRO A 519 2.47 -29.50 -10.61
N ALA A 520 1.15 -29.56 -10.44
CA ALA A 520 0.41 -28.81 -9.40
C ALA A 520 0.85 -29.12 -7.95
N THR A 521 1.59 -30.21 -7.73
CA THR A 521 2.05 -30.67 -6.43
C THR A 521 3.51 -30.30 -6.12
N GLU A 522 4.19 -29.68 -7.07
CA GLU A 522 5.58 -29.24 -6.97
C GLU A 522 5.65 -27.71 -6.81
N PHE A 523 6.71 -27.23 -6.19
CA PHE A 523 6.89 -25.82 -5.86
C PHE A 523 8.18 -25.27 -6.46
N TYR A 524 8.34 -23.95 -6.46
CA TYR A 524 9.60 -23.31 -6.82
C TYR A 524 9.98 -22.21 -5.85
N CYS A 525 11.28 -21.90 -5.78
CA CYS A 525 11.83 -20.82 -4.99
C CYS A 525 12.89 -20.06 -5.79
N ASN A 526 12.59 -18.80 -6.11
CA ASN A 526 13.47 -17.90 -6.85
C ASN A 526 13.99 -16.73 -6.00
N LEU A 527 13.27 -16.39 -4.93
CA LEU A 527 13.49 -15.18 -4.14
C LEU A 527 13.55 -15.51 -2.64
N LEU A 528 14.21 -14.62 -1.91
CA LEU A 528 14.23 -14.57 -0.46
C LEU A 528 13.28 -13.47 -0.01
N TYR A 529 12.47 -13.76 1.01
CA TYR A 529 11.55 -12.81 1.63
C TYR A 529 12.05 -12.35 3.01
N ASP A 530 11.95 -11.06 3.28
CA ASP A 530 12.18 -10.43 4.59
C ASP A 530 10.89 -9.73 5.04
N ASP A 531 10.28 -10.23 6.10
CA ASP A 531 9.01 -9.75 6.63
C ASP A 531 9.13 -8.41 7.37
N ASN A 532 10.32 -8.05 7.85
CA ASN A 532 10.54 -6.81 8.59
C ASN A 532 10.40 -5.56 7.70
N ASN A 533 10.65 -5.70 6.40
CA ASN A 533 10.62 -4.61 5.43
C ASN A 533 9.85 -4.96 4.15
N ALA A 534 9.16 -6.11 4.13
CA ALA A 534 8.41 -6.63 2.99
C ALA A 534 9.24 -6.68 1.69
N SER A 535 10.52 -7.04 1.77
CA SER A 535 11.40 -7.07 0.59
C SER A 535 11.56 -8.48 0.01
N PHE A 536 11.62 -8.53 -1.33
CA PHE A 536 12.02 -9.71 -2.08
C PHE A 536 13.38 -9.49 -2.71
N THR A 537 14.33 -10.38 -2.41
CA THR A 537 15.68 -10.31 -2.96
C THR A 537 16.06 -11.60 -3.66
N THR A 538 16.99 -11.54 -4.61
CA THR A 538 17.52 -12.76 -5.21
C THR A 538 18.13 -13.65 -4.13
N VAL A 539 17.89 -14.96 -4.20
CA VAL A 539 18.55 -15.94 -3.34
C VAL A 539 20.06 -15.89 -3.59
N ASN A 540 20.74 -15.06 -2.79
CA ASN A 540 22.17 -14.82 -2.93
C ASN A 540 22.93 -15.98 -2.26
N GLN A 541 23.57 -16.81 -3.11
CA GLN A 541 24.46 -17.89 -2.69
C GLN A 541 25.70 -17.52 -1.83
N PRO A 542 26.23 -16.28 -1.70
CA PRO A 542 27.43 -16.03 -0.90
C PRO A 542 27.37 -16.51 0.56
N ASN A 543 26.21 -16.39 1.23
CA ASN A 543 26.07 -16.86 2.62
C ASN A 543 26.03 -18.38 2.71
N THR A 544 25.47 -19.06 1.70
CA THR A 544 25.52 -20.53 1.60
C THR A 544 26.90 -21.02 1.16
N ALA A 545 27.69 -20.24 0.41
CA ALA A 545 29.04 -20.66 -0.03
C ALA A 545 30.02 -20.84 1.15
N HIS A 546 29.94 -19.98 2.17
CA HIS A 546 30.76 -20.09 3.38
C HIS A 546 30.37 -21.28 4.25
N THR A 547 29.07 -21.58 4.35
CA THR A 547 28.58 -22.70 5.17
C THR A 547 28.56 -24.05 4.44
N LYS A 548 28.63 -24.07 3.10
CA LYS A 548 28.59 -25.29 2.27
C LYS A 548 29.63 -26.34 2.64
N ASN A 549 30.79 -25.90 3.15
CA ASN A 549 31.90 -26.78 3.53
C ASN A 549 32.02 -26.96 5.05
N MET A 550 31.14 -26.34 5.85
CA MET A 550 31.13 -26.52 7.29
C MET A 550 30.41 -27.83 7.65
N LEU A 551 30.79 -28.42 8.78
CA LEU A 551 30.13 -29.59 9.32
C LEU A 551 28.98 -29.18 10.26
N PRO A 552 27.89 -29.96 10.35
CA PRO A 552 26.87 -29.75 11.36
C PRO A 552 27.48 -29.67 12.78
N PRO A 553 27.01 -28.75 13.64
CA PRO A 553 25.82 -27.90 13.47
C PRO A 553 26.09 -26.54 12.79
N HIS A 554 27.31 -26.27 12.31
CA HIS A 554 27.74 -24.95 11.84
C HIS A 554 27.47 -24.70 10.35
N ASN A 555 26.76 -25.59 9.66
CA ASN A 555 26.49 -25.52 8.23
C ASN A 555 25.21 -24.76 7.87
N CYS A 556 24.53 -24.13 8.83
CA CYS A 556 23.34 -23.30 8.60
C CYS A 556 23.73 -21.83 8.35
N SER A 557 23.43 -21.31 7.16
CA SER A 557 23.69 -19.89 6.83
C SER A 557 22.80 -18.93 7.62
N VAL A 558 21.57 -19.33 7.95
CA VAL A 558 20.65 -18.51 8.74
C VAL A 558 21.13 -18.36 10.18
N CYS A 559 21.59 -19.45 10.81
CA CYS A 559 22.22 -19.38 12.14
C CYS A 559 23.45 -18.46 12.14
N LEU A 560 24.28 -18.52 11.10
CA LEU A 560 25.45 -17.66 10.97
C LEU A 560 25.05 -16.18 10.86
N LEU A 561 24.04 -15.87 10.04
CA LEU A 561 23.51 -14.51 9.91
C LEU A 561 22.89 -13.99 11.20
N SER A 562 22.09 -14.82 11.88
CA SER A 562 21.49 -14.48 13.16
C SER A 562 22.56 -14.24 14.23
N ALA A 563 23.58 -15.09 14.30
CA ALA A 563 24.72 -14.91 15.19
C ALA A 563 25.48 -13.61 14.89
N GLN A 564 25.70 -13.29 13.61
CA GLN A 564 26.32 -12.04 13.19
C GLN A 564 25.45 -10.83 13.59
N GLN A 565 24.13 -10.88 13.38
CA GLN A 565 23.22 -9.81 13.78
C GLN A 565 23.20 -9.59 15.30
N MET A 566 23.19 -10.68 16.09
CA MET A 566 23.30 -10.59 17.55
C MET A 566 24.64 -10.01 17.98
N GLU A 567 25.74 -10.42 17.34
CA GLU A 567 27.07 -9.89 17.61
C GLU A 567 27.17 -8.39 17.23
N ASP A 568 26.60 -8.01 16.09
CA ASP A 568 26.54 -6.63 15.61
C ASP A 568 25.66 -5.73 16.51
N GLN A 569 24.57 -6.26 17.08
CA GLN A 569 23.76 -5.53 18.06
C GLN A 569 24.49 -5.32 19.39
N SER A 570 25.34 -6.26 19.79
CA SER A 570 26.21 -6.10 20.95
C SER A 570 27.39 -5.17 20.65
N TRP A 571 28.07 -4.68 21.70
CA TRP A 571 29.36 -4.05 21.52
C TRP A 571 30.48 -5.00 21.93
N ARG A 572 31.62 -4.93 21.23
CA ARG A 572 32.83 -5.65 21.62
C ARG A 572 34.03 -4.72 21.66
N LYS A 573 34.85 -4.89 22.69
CA LYS A 573 36.12 -4.17 22.80
C LYS A 573 37.11 -4.69 21.75
N ILE A 574 37.83 -3.78 21.12
CA ILE A 574 38.98 -4.07 20.25
C ILE A 574 40.22 -3.35 20.78
N ASN A 575 41.36 -3.54 20.10
CA ASN A 575 42.55 -2.74 20.38
C ASN A 575 42.23 -1.26 20.10
N ASP A 576 42.43 -0.41 21.12
CA ASP A 576 42.24 1.04 21.06
C ASP A 576 40.83 1.55 20.67
N GLY A 577 39.79 0.70 20.78
CA GLY A 577 38.42 1.08 20.39
C GLY A 577 37.34 0.07 20.74
N ILE A 578 36.18 0.22 20.09
CA ILE A 578 35.02 -0.68 20.17
C ILE A 578 34.41 -0.94 18.79
N VAL A 579 33.68 -2.03 18.67
CA VAL A 579 32.78 -2.30 17.54
C VAL A 579 31.36 -2.38 18.07
N HIS A 580 30.42 -1.66 17.45
CA HIS A 580 28.99 -1.67 17.77
C HIS A 580 28.19 -1.38 16.49
N LEU A 581 27.08 -2.08 16.26
CA LEU A 581 26.27 -2.02 15.03
C LEU A 581 27.09 -2.29 13.76
N GLY A 582 28.07 -3.19 13.85
CA GLY A 582 29.04 -3.47 12.78
C GLY A 582 30.01 -2.32 12.47
N ILE A 583 29.97 -1.21 13.21
CA ILE A 583 30.81 -0.03 13.01
C ILE A 583 31.94 -0.03 14.03
N THR A 584 33.16 0.25 13.56
CA THR A 584 34.33 0.44 14.42
C THR A 584 34.45 1.90 14.85
N TYR A 585 34.66 2.11 16.15
CA TYR A 585 34.86 3.41 16.79
C TYR A 585 36.16 3.42 17.57
N HIS A 586 36.94 4.49 17.44
CA HIS A 586 38.17 4.72 18.19
C HIS A 586 38.11 6.07 18.94
N ILE A 587 39.07 6.27 19.84
CA ILE A 587 39.29 7.59 20.45
C ILE A 587 39.61 8.61 19.35
N GLU A 588 39.15 9.84 19.52
CA GLU A 588 39.18 10.96 18.55
C GLU A 588 38.25 10.83 17.34
N ASP A 589 37.48 9.75 17.20
CA ASP A 589 36.41 9.69 16.21
C ASP A 589 35.26 10.63 16.58
N TYR A 590 34.60 11.17 15.56
CA TYR A 590 33.35 11.91 15.71
C TYR A 590 32.16 10.99 15.45
N VAL A 591 31.09 11.15 16.23
CA VAL A 591 29.95 10.22 16.24
C VAL A 591 28.62 10.94 16.32
N LEU A 592 27.58 10.32 15.73
CA LEU A 592 26.18 10.62 16.00
C LEU A 592 25.71 9.85 17.22
N VAL A 593 24.99 10.55 18.10
CA VAL A 593 24.44 10.02 19.34
C VAL A 593 22.92 10.16 19.31
N LYS A 594 22.23 9.08 19.67
CA LYS A 594 20.78 9.06 19.77
C LYS A 594 20.29 10.05 20.85
N THR A 595 19.31 10.86 20.50
CA THR A 595 18.60 11.79 21.40
C THR A 595 17.13 11.38 21.50
N GLU A 596 16.42 11.86 22.52
CA GLU A 596 14.97 11.63 22.66
C GLU A 596 14.19 12.41 21.59
N ASP A 597 14.55 13.68 21.38
CA ASP A 597 13.92 14.58 20.41
C ASP A 597 14.97 15.27 19.52
N GLY A 598 14.54 15.66 18.31
CA GLY A 598 15.35 16.45 17.37
C GLY A 598 16.43 15.65 16.63
N PRO A 599 17.34 16.34 15.91
CA PRO A 599 18.45 15.67 15.23
C PRO A 599 19.42 15.07 16.25
N ALA A 600 20.06 13.96 15.88
CA ALA A 600 21.10 13.33 16.69
C ALA A 600 22.18 14.34 17.13
N ASP A 601 22.62 14.20 18.37
CA ASP A 601 23.75 14.94 18.90
C ASP A 601 25.04 14.49 18.20
N ILE A 602 26.02 15.39 18.11
CA ILE A 602 27.32 15.10 17.52
C ILE A 602 28.37 15.26 18.61
N GLY A 603 29.20 14.25 18.79
CA GLY A 603 30.28 14.28 19.78
C GLY A 603 31.59 13.75 19.24
N GLN A 604 32.70 14.15 19.86
CA GLN A 604 34.02 13.55 19.66
C GLN A 604 34.32 12.60 20.81
N ILE A 605 34.75 11.38 20.50
CA ILE A 605 35.15 10.40 21.52
C ILE A 605 36.46 10.84 22.16
N LEU A 606 36.44 11.05 23.47
CA LEU A 606 37.62 11.41 24.26
C LEU A 606 38.18 10.21 25.03
N ASP A 607 37.31 9.35 25.54
CA ASP A 607 37.70 8.19 26.32
C ASP A 607 36.62 7.10 26.29
N MET A 608 37.01 5.85 26.55
CA MET A 608 36.14 4.69 26.61
C MET A 608 36.39 3.92 27.91
N HIS A 609 35.34 3.76 28.71
CA HIS A 609 35.40 3.08 29.99
C HIS A 609 34.65 1.74 29.93
N PHE A 610 35.33 0.68 30.37
CA PHE A 610 34.80 -0.67 30.42
C PHE A 610 34.77 -1.13 31.88
N SER A 611 33.60 -1.50 32.39
CA SER A 611 33.52 -2.02 33.76
C SER A 611 34.17 -3.39 33.85
N THR A 612 35.05 -3.56 34.84
CA THR A 612 35.79 -4.82 35.09
C THR A 612 35.21 -5.61 36.26
N THR A 613 34.12 -5.13 36.86
CA THR A 613 33.51 -5.76 38.03
C THR A 613 32.60 -6.91 37.61
N ALA A 614 32.70 -8.07 38.26
CA ALA A 614 31.94 -9.29 37.92
C ALA A 614 30.40 -9.13 37.90
N ARG A 615 29.84 -8.04 38.46
CA ARG A 615 28.40 -7.71 38.45
C ARG A 615 27.98 -6.72 37.34
N GLN A 616 28.94 -6.14 36.60
CA GLN A 616 28.72 -5.11 35.57
C GLN A 616 29.58 -5.37 34.32
N TYR A 617 29.97 -6.63 34.10
CA TYR A 617 30.92 -7.04 33.05
C TYR A 617 30.46 -6.66 31.61
N GLU A 618 29.22 -6.20 31.45
CA GLU A 618 28.59 -5.83 30.17
C GLU A 618 28.28 -4.33 30.05
N SER A 619 28.65 -3.47 31.02
CA SER A 619 28.44 -2.03 30.88
C SER A 619 29.71 -1.35 30.35
N ALA A 620 29.61 -0.73 29.17
CA ALA A 620 30.60 0.20 28.65
C ALA A 620 30.00 1.59 28.49
N THR A 621 30.82 2.59 28.77
CA THR A 621 30.44 4.00 28.62
C THR A 621 31.52 4.75 27.89
N ILE A 622 31.14 5.76 27.12
CA ILE A 622 32.05 6.59 26.34
C ILE A 622 31.93 8.02 26.81
N THR A 623 33.07 8.67 27.03
CA THR A 623 33.12 10.10 27.33
C THR A 623 33.30 10.86 26.02
N LEU A 624 32.32 11.71 25.70
CA LEU A 624 32.29 12.54 24.51
C LEU A 624 32.54 14.00 24.85
N ARG A 625 33.18 14.74 23.93
CA ARG A 625 33.05 16.19 23.82
C ARG A 625 31.86 16.48 22.90
N LEU A 626 30.84 17.19 23.36
CA LEU A 626 29.71 17.57 22.52
C LEU A 626 30.11 18.69 21.55
N LEU A 627 29.54 18.67 20.34
CA LEU A 627 29.67 19.72 19.35
C LEU A 627 28.34 20.47 19.24
N GLY A 628 28.41 21.77 19.02
CA GLY A 628 27.24 22.58 18.71
C GLY A 628 27.03 22.73 17.21
N ARG A 629 25.80 23.03 16.81
CA ARG A 629 25.42 23.29 15.40
C ARG A 629 25.26 24.78 15.18
N ILE A 630 25.81 25.32 14.10
CA ILE A 630 25.59 26.72 13.73
C ILE A 630 24.10 27.00 13.45
N SER A 631 23.38 26.02 12.92
CA SER A 631 21.92 26.10 12.71
C SER A 631 21.14 26.37 14.01
N ASN A 632 21.65 25.94 15.17
CA ASN A 632 20.98 26.16 16.46
C ASN A 632 21.23 27.57 17.02
N ILE A 633 22.12 28.36 16.42
CA ILE A 633 22.50 29.70 16.88
C ILE A 633 22.45 30.73 15.75
N ILE A 634 21.60 30.51 14.75
CA ILE A 634 21.44 31.38 13.57
C ILE A 634 21.18 32.84 13.95
N ASP A 635 20.42 33.07 15.03
CA ASP A 635 20.08 34.41 15.52
C ASP A 635 21.27 35.16 16.13
N LEU A 636 22.30 34.43 16.57
CA LEU A 636 23.54 35.00 17.08
C LEU A 636 24.54 35.28 15.94
N CYS A 637 24.44 34.55 14.82
CA CYS A 637 25.41 34.60 13.74
C CYS A 637 25.39 35.96 13.01
N PRO A 638 26.55 36.63 12.85
CA PRO A 638 26.71 37.77 11.96
C PRO A 638 26.29 37.46 10.52
N SER A 639 25.98 38.51 9.76
CA SER A 639 25.52 38.39 8.37
C SER A 639 26.57 37.84 7.40
N ASP A 640 27.85 37.94 7.74
CA ASP A 640 28.99 37.47 6.94
C ASP A 640 29.36 36.01 7.20
N VAL A 641 28.70 35.35 8.16
CA VAL A 641 28.91 33.93 8.44
C VAL A 641 27.97 33.08 7.60
N MET A 642 28.54 32.10 6.88
CA MET A 642 27.78 31.07 6.17
C MET A 642 26.96 30.24 7.17
N LYS A 643 25.64 30.24 6.98
CA LYS A 643 24.67 29.46 7.75
C LYS A 643 24.41 28.16 7.01
N ASP A 644 25.09 27.10 7.40
CA ASP A 644 25.02 25.77 6.79
C ASP A 644 24.72 24.73 7.89
N GLU A 645 23.83 23.79 7.63
CA GLU A 645 23.42 22.74 8.57
C GLU A 645 24.54 21.74 8.90
N HIS A 646 25.54 21.63 8.01
CA HIS A 646 26.74 20.81 8.18
C HIS A 646 27.86 21.55 8.93
N HIS A 647 27.67 22.83 9.23
CA HIS A 647 28.63 23.64 9.98
C HIS A 647 28.43 23.46 11.48
N LEU A 648 29.45 22.90 12.12
CA LEU A 648 29.51 22.66 13.55
C LEU A 648 30.54 23.58 14.23
N PHE A 649 30.50 23.60 15.56
CA PHE A 649 31.54 24.23 16.38
C PHE A 649 31.94 23.33 17.54
N LEU A 650 33.24 23.37 17.89
CA LEU A 650 33.75 22.61 19.04
C LEU A 650 33.31 23.24 20.36
N THR A 651 33.18 22.42 21.39
CA THR A 651 32.89 22.90 22.75
C THR A 651 33.77 22.27 23.82
N ASP A 652 33.68 22.81 25.04
CA ASP A 652 34.30 22.23 26.22
C ASP A 652 33.36 21.27 26.97
N GLU A 653 32.10 21.18 26.55
CA GLU A 653 31.09 20.34 27.20
C GLU A 653 31.38 18.87 26.99
N LYS A 654 31.40 18.11 28.10
CA LYS A 654 31.63 16.68 28.10
C LYS A 654 30.46 15.94 28.70
N VAL A 655 30.13 14.81 28.08
CA VAL A 655 29.09 13.91 28.57
C VAL A 655 29.61 12.48 28.54
N THR A 656 29.18 11.65 29.48
CA THR A 656 29.43 10.22 29.46
C THR A 656 28.13 9.51 29.14
N ILE A 657 28.14 8.72 28.07
CA ILE A 657 26.96 8.00 27.57
C ILE A 657 27.20 6.49 27.53
N PRO A 658 26.15 5.67 27.62
CA PRO A 658 26.23 4.25 27.23
C PRO A 658 26.61 4.07 25.75
N VAL A 659 27.31 2.98 25.42
CA VAL A 659 27.73 2.66 24.04
C VAL A 659 26.52 2.50 23.11
N GLU A 660 25.41 2.00 23.65
CA GLU A 660 24.16 1.69 22.95
C GLU A 660 23.47 2.94 22.35
N LEU A 661 23.90 4.14 22.73
CA LEU A 661 23.43 5.40 22.14
C LEU A 661 24.22 5.83 20.90
N LEU A 662 25.31 5.13 20.55
CA LEU A 662 26.04 5.40 19.31
C LEU A 662 25.24 4.95 18.09
N LEU A 663 25.05 5.85 17.14
CA LEU A 663 24.34 5.55 15.89
C LEU A 663 25.30 5.32 14.73
N ARG A 664 26.28 6.22 14.56
CA ARG A 664 27.16 6.22 13.39
C ARG A 664 28.41 7.06 13.62
N ARG A 665 29.46 6.80 12.84
CA ARG A 665 30.66 7.65 12.77
C ARG A 665 30.50 8.76 11.73
N CYS A 666 31.03 9.95 12.05
CA CYS A 666 31.03 11.14 11.21
C CYS A 666 32.45 11.51 10.77
N SER A 667 32.55 12.18 9.63
CA SER A 667 33.82 12.78 9.15
C SER A 667 33.75 14.28 9.33
N ILE A 668 34.55 14.82 10.24
CA ILE A 668 34.57 16.25 10.55
C ILE A 668 35.97 16.78 10.27
N LEU A 669 36.07 17.85 9.48
CA LEU A 669 37.34 18.50 9.18
C LEU A 669 37.29 19.98 9.53
N HIS A 670 38.47 20.55 9.82
CA HIS A 670 38.60 22.01 9.84
C HIS A 670 38.26 22.58 8.46
N PHE A 671 37.56 23.72 8.40
CA PHE A 671 37.15 24.37 7.15
C PHE A 671 38.33 24.55 6.17
N ASP A 672 39.46 25.08 6.63
CA ASP A 672 40.64 25.32 5.79
C ASP A 672 41.33 24.04 5.26
N ALA A 673 41.00 22.86 5.80
CA ALA A 673 41.50 21.59 5.29
C ALA A 673 40.77 21.12 4.03
N ILE A 674 39.58 21.70 3.78
CA ILE A 674 38.67 21.29 2.72
C ILE A 674 38.90 22.18 1.51
N LYS A 675 39.41 21.60 0.42
CA LYS A 675 39.69 22.36 -0.82
C LYS A 675 38.43 22.80 -1.55
N ASP A 676 37.39 21.97 -1.51
CA ASP A 676 36.11 22.19 -2.17
C ASP A 676 35.03 21.67 -1.22
N LEU A 677 34.36 22.61 -0.55
CA LEU A 677 33.36 22.30 0.46
C LEU A 677 32.14 21.62 -0.15
N SER A 678 31.65 22.12 -1.29
CA SER A 678 30.46 21.58 -1.95
C SER A 678 30.69 20.12 -2.36
N MET A 679 31.82 19.82 -3.01
CA MET A 679 32.17 18.44 -3.35
C MET A 679 32.39 17.57 -2.10
N TRP A 680 32.93 18.12 -1.01
CA TRP A 680 33.11 17.36 0.23
C TRP A 680 31.78 16.94 0.84
N LEU A 681 30.84 17.87 0.99
CA LEU A 681 29.52 17.62 1.56
C LEU A 681 28.68 16.69 0.66
N SER A 682 28.78 16.82 -0.66
CA SER A 682 28.01 16.00 -1.61
C SER A 682 28.41 14.51 -1.62
N ILE A 683 29.51 14.11 -0.98
CA ILE A 683 29.98 12.71 -0.97
C ILE A 683 29.28 11.87 0.10
N SER A 684 28.87 12.49 1.20
CA SER A 684 28.23 11.78 2.31
C SER A 684 27.45 12.74 3.20
N PRO A 685 26.23 12.38 3.64
CA PRO A 685 25.45 13.19 4.59
C PRO A 685 26.05 13.23 6.01
N PHE A 686 27.11 12.45 6.26
CA PHE A 686 27.83 12.40 7.54
C PHE A 686 29.15 13.19 7.51
N HIS A 687 29.31 14.04 6.49
CA HIS A 687 30.42 14.96 6.37
C HIS A 687 30.04 16.31 6.96
N PHE A 688 30.83 16.76 7.94
CA PHE A 688 30.65 18.06 8.59
C PHE A 688 31.95 18.83 8.56
N PHE A 689 31.89 20.09 8.97
CA PHE A 689 33.08 20.92 9.14
C PHE A 689 32.97 21.83 10.35
N VAL A 690 34.13 22.24 10.87
CA VAL A 690 34.24 23.15 12.01
C VAL A 690 35.17 24.31 11.68
N ARG A 691 34.87 25.48 12.25
CA ARG A 691 35.72 26.69 12.19
C ARG A 691 35.83 27.41 13.52
N TYR A 692 34.83 27.26 14.36
CA TYR A 692 34.72 27.99 15.63
C TYR A 692 34.72 27.04 16.81
N HIS A 693 35.09 27.60 17.95
CA HIS A 693 34.94 27.00 19.25
C HIS A 693 34.15 27.93 20.17
N PHE A 694 33.27 27.35 20.98
CA PHE A 694 32.53 28.02 22.05
C PHE A 694 32.61 27.16 23.30
N VAL A 695 32.67 27.76 24.49
CA VAL A 695 32.74 26.99 25.75
C VAL A 695 31.54 26.04 25.92
N SER A 696 30.36 26.42 25.43
CA SER A 696 29.11 25.64 25.54
C SER A 696 28.44 25.46 24.17
N PRO A 697 27.71 24.35 23.94
CA PRO A 697 26.85 24.12 22.77
C PRO A 697 25.68 25.11 22.65
N ARG A 698 25.37 25.86 23.70
CA ARG A 698 24.32 26.90 23.72
C ARG A 698 24.92 28.27 24.09
N PRO A 699 25.77 28.86 23.25
CA PRO A 699 26.37 30.16 23.53
C PRO A 699 25.30 31.25 23.60
N ARG A 700 25.56 32.32 24.36
CA ARG A 700 24.60 33.43 24.51
C ARG A 700 24.90 34.59 23.58
N LYS A 701 26.16 34.74 23.17
CA LYS A 701 26.62 35.82 22.29
C LYS A 701 27.65 35.28 21.31
N TRP A 702 27.61 35.77 20.07
CA TRP A 702 28.59 35.38 19.06
C TRP A 702 30.02 35.68 19.47
N VAL A 703 30.29 36.79 20.15
CA VAL A 703 31.64 37.21 20.58
C VAL A 703 32.32 36.21 21.53
N GLU A 704 31.58 35.24 22.07
CA GLU A 704 32.14 34.16 22.89
C GLU A 704 32.92 33.13 22.06
N ASN A 705 32.87 33.21 20.72
CA ASN A 705 33.59 32.30 19.84
C ASN A 705 35.09 32.60 19.75
N THR A 706 35.86 31.55 19.54
CA THR A 706 37.27 31.62 19.11
C THR A 706 37.46 30.87 17.79
N LEU A 707 38.33 31.39 16.94
CA LEU A 707 38.73 30.70 15.70
C LEU A 707 39.59 29.49 16.02
N LEU A 708 39.25 28.37 15.39
CA LEU A 708 40.08 27.17 15.40
C LEU A 708 41.19 27.27 14.36
N THR A 709 42.25 26.52 14.60
CA THR A 709 43.27 26.16 13.63
C THR A 709 43.13 24.69 13.27
N PHE A 710 43.79 24.27 12.18
CA PHE A 710 43.80 22.85 11.76
C PHE A 710 44.26 21.89 12.88
N ASN A 711 45.16 22.33 13.76
CA ASN A 711 45.71 21.48 14.82
C ASN A 711 44.75 21.27 15.99
N ASP A 712 43.70 22.09 16.09
CA ASP A 712 42.72 21.99 17.16
C ASP A 712 41.64 20.92 16.87
N VAL A 713 41.59 20.42 15.62
CA VAL A 713 40.65 19.39 15.17
C VAL A 713 41.36 18.03 15.14
N HIS A 714 41.29 17.32 16.26
CA HIS A 714 41.89 15.98 16.41
C HIS A 714 41.08 14.90 15.70
N LEU A 715 41.77 13.91 15.13
CA LEU A 715 41.17 12.86 14.32
C LEU A 715 41.90 11.54 14.55
N CYS A 716 41.14 10.46 14.69
CA CYS A 716 41.73 9.13 14.65
C CYS A 716 42.42 8.88 13.30
N LYS A 717 43.74 8.63 13.34
CA LYS A 717 44.56 8.47 12.14
C LYS A 717 44.17 7.25 11.31
N GLU A 718 43.70 6.19 11.95
CA GLU A 718 43.32 4.94 11.28
C GLU A 718 41.98 5.10 10.57
N CYS A 719 40.95 5.57 11.29
CA CYS A 719 39.64 5.86 10.71
C CYS A 719 39.71 6.89 9.59
N TYR A 720 40.47 7.97 9.76
CA TYR A 720 40.63 8.98 8.71
C TYR A 720 41.27 8.42 7.43
N LYS A 721 42.24 7.50 7.54
CA LYS A 721 42.85 6.85 6.37
C LYS A 721 41.83 5.97 5.64
N GLU A 722 41.02 5.22 6.38
CA GLU A 722 39.97 4.39 5.80
C GLU A 722 38.88 5.25 5.14
N ASP A 723 38.43 6.33 5.78
CA ASP A 723 37.48 7.27 5.18
C ASP A 723 38.00 7.87 3.90
N LYS A 724 39.28 8.28 3.89
CA LYS A 724 39.90 8.84 2.69
C LYS A 724 39.94 7.81 1.56
N LYS A 725 40.18 6.53 1.87
CA LYS A 725 40.14 5.44 0.90
C LYS A 725 38.72 5.23 0.37
N GLN A 726 37.72 5.13 1.24
CA GLN A 726 36.31 5.00 0.86
C GLN A 726 35.81 6.19 0.04
N MET A 727 36.18 7.41 0.44
CA MET A 727 35.91 8.64 -0.31
C MET A 727 36.49 8.55 -1.72
N ASN A 728 37.73 8.10 -1.88
CA ASN A 728 38.35 7.95 -3.20
C ASN A 728 37.63 6.91 -4.06
N ILE A 729 37.14 5.81 -3.45
CA ILE A 729 36.33 4.80 -4.15
C ILE A 729 35.01 5.41 -4.62
N ARG A 730 34.28 6.10 -3.74
CA ARG A 730 33.02 6.79 -4.08
C ARG A 730 33.21 7.84 -5.16
N LYS A 731 34.27 8.67 -5.08
CA LYS A 731 34.61 9.65 -6.12
C LYS A 731 34.79 8.98 -7.48
N LYS A 732 35.55 7.88 -7.54
CA LYS A 732 35.74 7.12 -8.80
C LYS A 732 34.42 6.54 -9.31
N PHE A 733 33.59 6.02 -8.40
CA PHE A 733 32.27 5.51 -8.76
C PHE A 733 31.39 6.60 -9.37
N PHE A 734 31.24 7.77 -8.73
CA PHE A 734 30.45 8.88 -9.27
C PHE A 734 31.00 9.41 -10.61
N ILE A 735 32.32 9.47 -10.77
CA ILE A 735 32.93 9.84 -12.06
C ILE A 735 32.54 8.81 -13.14
N ALA A 736 32.62 7.52 -12.86
CA ALA A 736 32.25 6.47 -13.79
C ALA A 736 30.73 6.48 -14.10
N ALA A 737 29.90 6.65 -13.07
CA ALA A 737 28.45 6.73 -13.20
C ALA A 737 28.01 7.92 -14.07
N ARG A 738 28.65 9.09 -13.91
CA ARG A 738 28.42 10.26 -14.77
C ARG A 738 28.85 10.06 -16.22
N GLN A 739 29.86 9.21 -16.49
CA GLN A 739 30.28 8.89 -17.86
C GLN A 739 29.32 7.94 -18.56
N LYS A 740 28.65 7.06 -17.81
CA LYS A 740 27.71 6.07 -18.34
C LYS A 740 26.50 5.93 -17.40
N PRO A 741 25.63 6.96 -17.34
CA PRO A 741 24.49 6.93 -16.44
C PRO A 741 23.47 5.88 -16.89
N LEU A 742 22.71 5.38 -15.92
CA LEU A 742 21.54 4.55 -16.21
C LEU A 742 20.48 5.43 -16.88
N LYS A 743 19.99 4.97 -18.04
CA LYS A 743 18.94 5.67 -18.77
C LYS A 743 17.60 5.38 -18.09
N ALA A 744 16.91 6.43 -17.66
CA ALA A 744 15.66 6.35 -16.93
C ALA A 744 14.50 6.91 -17.77
N PHE A 745 13.32 6.34 -17.53
CA PHE A 745 12.04 6.72 -18.11
C PHE A 745 11.08 7.06 -16.96
N ASP A 746 10.46 8.24 -17.02
CA ASP A 746 9.42 8.66 -16.08
C ASP A 746 8.03 8.58 -16.73
N PRO A 747 7.20 7.57 -16.44
CA PRO A 747 5.88 7.47 -17.07
C PRO A 747 4.90 8.56 -16.62
N PHE A 748 5.18 9.25 -15.50
CA PHE A 748 4.35 10.32 -14.93
C PHE A 748 5.26 11.46 -14.48
N GLY A 749 5.89 12.11 -15.46
CA GLY A 749 7.01 13.02 -15.22
C GLY A 749 6.66 14.25 -14.39
N GLY A 750 5.39 14.65 -14.37
CA GLY A 750 4.95 15.92 -13.81
C GLY A 750 5.79 17.08 -14.36
N VAL A 751 6.09 18.04 -13.50
CA VAL A 751 7.04 19.13 -13.80
C VAL A 751 8.51 18.69 -13.81
N GLY A 752 8.80 17.40 -13.57
CA GLY A 752 10.15 16.84 -13.59
C GLY A 752 10.92 16.85 -12.28
N ALA A 753 10.28 17.20 -11.15
CA ALA A 753 10.97 17.32 -9.86
C ALA A 753 11.62 16.00 -9.41
N PHE A 754 10.91 14.88 -9.53
CA PHE A 754 11.43 13.55 -9.21
C PHE A 754 12.61 13.19 -10.13
N GLY A 755 12.41 13.30 -11.44
CA GLY A 755 13.45 13.05 -12.43
C GLY A 755 14.73 13.88 -12.19
N LEU A 756 14.58 15.17 -11.87
CA LEU A 756 15.70 16.05 -11.54
C LEU A 756 16.46 15.57 -10.29
N GLY A 757 15.75 15.24 -9.21
CA GLY A 757 16.38 14.71 -7.98
C GLY A 757 17.14 13.41 -8.23
N MET A 758 16.61 12.52 -9.08
CA MET A 758 17.27 11.27 -9.46
C MET A 758 18.52 11.50 -10.33
N GLU A 759 18.52 12.52 -11.20
CA GLU A 759 19.74 12.91 -11.93
C GLU A 759 20.79 13.54 -11.01
N GLU A 760 20.37 14.37 -10.05
CA GLU A 760 21.25 15.01 -9.08
C GLU A 760 21.95 13.98 -8.18
N ALA A 761 21.30 12.84 -7.91
CA ALA A 761 21.94 11.68 -7.26
C ALA A 761 23.13 11.11 -8.07
N GLY A 762 23.24 11.46 -9.36
CA GLY A 762 24.48 11.35 -10.15
C GLY A 762 24.71 10.01 -10.86
N CYS A 763 23.75 9.09 -10.80
CA CYS A 763 23.85 7.75 -11.40
C CYS A 763 22.84 7.50 -12.53
N LEU A 764 21.85 8.37 -12.66
CA LEU A 764 20.74 8.25 -13.60
C LEU A 764 20.74 9.43 -14.58
N LYS A 765 20.15 9.21 -15.75
CA LYS A 765 19.85 10.24 -16.73
C LYS A 765 18.44 10.00 -17.23
N MET A 766 17.55 10.94 -16.98
CA MET A 766 16.22 10.97 -17.55
C MET A 766 16.36 11.21 -19.05
N VAL A 767 15.92 10.22 -19.83
CA VAL A 767 16.00 10.26 -21.30
C VAL A 767 14.62 10.32 -21.95
N HIS A 768 13.59 9.89 -21.22
CA HIS A 768 12.21 9.91 -21.66
C HIS A 768 11.34 10.23 -20.45
N ALA A 769 10.25 10.93 -20.71
CA ALA A 769 9.16 11.06 -19.77
C ALA A 769 7.84 11.13 -20.55
N VAL A 770 6.75 10.73 -19.90
CA VAL A 770 5.38 10.93 -20.37
C VAL A 770 4.68 11.76 -19.31
N GLU A 771 3.90 12.74 -19.76
CA GLU A 771 3.13 13.62 -18.90
C GLU A 771 1.86 14.01 -19.66
N ILE A 772 0.70 13.87 -19.01
CA ILE A 772 -0.61 14.12 -19.61
C ILE A 772 -1.00 15.59 -19.49
N SER A 773 -0.67 16.26 -18.37
CA SER A 773 -0.89 17.69 -18.17
C SER A 773 -0.03 18.51 -19.13
N PRO A 774 -0.65 19.31 -20.03
CA PRO A 774 0.11 20.15 -20.95
C PRO A 774 1.06 21.14 -20.26
N SER A 775 0.66 21.74 -19.13
CA SER A 775 1.49 22.71 -18.43
C SER A 775 2.69 22.04 -17.73
N ALA A 776 2.48 20.87 -17.12
CA ALA A 776 3.55 20.08 -16.52
C ALA A 776 4.54 19.57 -17.57
N ALA A 777 4.03 19.06 -18.70
CA ALA A 777 4.84 18.60 -19.83
C ALA A 777 5.68 19.73 -20.45
N GLU A 778 5.13 20.94 -20.60
CA GLU A 778 5.89 22.09 -21.11
C GLU A 778 6.93 22.58 -20.09
N THR A 779 6.67 22.45 -18.78
CA THR A 779 7.66 22.75 -17.72
C THR A 779 8.82 21.75 -17.71
N LEU A 780 8.53 20.48 -17.95
CA LEU A 780 9.50 19.40 -18.00
C LEU A 780 10.49 19.51 -19.18
N LYS A 781 10.07 20.18 -20.26
CA LYS A 781 10.79 20.32 -21.53
C LYS A 781 11.77 21.49 -21.54
#